data_AF-Q7N113-F1
#
_entry.id   AF-Q7N113-F1
#
_cell.length_a   1.000
_cell.length_b   1.000
_cell.length_c   1.000
_cell.angle_alpha   90.00
_cell.angle_beta   90.00
_cell.angle_gamma   90.00
#
_symmetry.space_group_name_H-M   'P 1'
#
loop_
_entity.id
_entity.type
_entity.pdbx_description
1 polymer ?
#
loop_
_entity_poly.entity_id
_entity_poly.type
_entity_poly.pdbx_seq_one_letter_code
_entity_poly.pdbx_strand_id
1 'polypeptide(L)'
;MTRVPDTDLARLKQTVSLLGLARKQGRPMKKRGEDYVLRCPFHNEKTPSMVISPAKNLYHCFGCGAAGSVLDWVIQTEGVTLKIAIRRLRELAGLPDMDNAVVAASSLAALPESQAAPLPRPKLADLDDDGQALLHQVIDFYHQHLLASPEAKAWLARRGLNHPELVNHFKLGYAGHHGIGGSAGLLPSKSSQEGQHLRDKLSGLGVLRTTTRQDHFRGCVVVPVIGWAESASVASRGRVLQLYGRRTQPDYKVLKDSPKHLYLPSPLAGVWNEAAMKAAAEIILCEALIDAMTFWCAGFRNVIAAFGVNGFNREHLDALQYHGVKRVLIAFDRDEAGDRGVANVAADLLEAGIEAWRVQFPPGMDANDYAVKSGNAEHALGLALQQAVWLGQGTAPGAVFSHERPVSPGVTEKPHNADVAKPAALAAPPELTVAPVPCERTACGELLMKSGPRIWRIRGMKKSPVPDVMKVNVQVRDETSGLFHVDTLDMYHARHRQNYISTAAQELECELSVIKREAGRVLLMLEQQQDAQQQADAEASGTTAVTVSAEDEAAALALLTSPNLTEQIINDMAACGVVGESTNLLTGYLAAVSRKLDKPLAVLIQSSSAAGKSSLMDAVLNLMPEEERIQYSAMTGQSLYYLGETSLQHKILAIAEEEGVRQAAYALKLLQSDGELKIASTGKNEQSGELVTREYRVQGPVMLMLTTTAIDVDEELLNRCLVLTVNESREQTQAIHAMQRHRQTLAGLLADSEKGYLTQLHQNAQRLLRPLKVVNPYAHQLTFLSDKTRMRRDHMKYLTLIQAIALLHQYQREVKKTTHRGQVIEYIEVTQDDIALANRLAHEVLGRTLDEMPPQTRKLLLLIQEMVNAQAQIQHCQPNEVRFTRRDIRAFTHWSDSQLKNHCQRLTEMEYLLLHGGSRGHLLHYELLWDGEDNGAAHLCGLLDVGEADSETAGSERKSDPEGHKSSPSPGQVWPESGEEKPASAQTAQGPVGAQVRADENAVIKENNHRDALPVPDRDKTPAAVPTGHESKSDLNEHPSASSLGQVRAKSGVKKSLSGQAEHGFSVPQVGVTEDTVIKGKKKTRPLSAPAPQSQPEVNHGKP
;
A
#
# COMPACT_ATOMS: atom_id res chain seq x y z
N MET A 1 -25.15 2.66 -16.46
CA MET A 1 -25.23 3.21 -17.84
C MET A 1 -24.50 2.24 -18.74
N THR A 2 -24.99 2.00 -19.96
CA THR A 2 -24.25 1.23 -20.97
C THR A 2 -22.93 1.92 -21.28
N ARG A 3 -21.81 1.21 -21.08
CA ARG A 3 -20.46 1.70 -21.41
C ARG A 3 -20.35 1.74 -22.94
N VAL A 4 -20.17 2.93 -23.51
CA VAL A 4 -19.83 3.06 -24.93
C VAL A 4 -18.48 2.37 -25.13
N PRO A 5 -18.33 1.42 -26.08
CA PRO A 5 -17.07 0.74 -26.29
C PRO A 5 -15.95 1.74 -26.57
N ASP A 6 -14.81 1.57 -25.90
CA ASP A 6 -13.68 2.49 -26.03
C ASP A 6 -13.14 2.54 -27.48
N THR A 7 -13.38 1.47 -28.25
CA THR A 7 -13.16 1.38 -29.72
C THR A 7 -14.07 2.29 -30.55
N ASP A 8 -15.36 2.41 -30.22
CA ASP A 8 -16.30 3.32 -30.91
C ASP A 8 -15.98 4.78 -30.56
N LEU A 9 -15.58 5.05 -29.31
CA LEU A 9 -15.15 6.37 -28.90
C LEU A 9 -13.84 6.80 -29.60
N ALA A 10 -12.90 5.88 -29.78
CA ALA A 10 -11.69 6.11 -30.58
C ALA A 10 -12.03 6.36 -32.06
N ARG A 11 -12.93 5.54 -32.65
CA ARG A 11 -13.42 5.72 -34.03
C ARG A 11 -14.03 7.11 -34.23
N LEU A 12 -14.93 7.55 -33.35
CA LEU A 12 -15.54 8.89 -33.42
C LEU A 12 -14.51 10.02 -33.33
N LYS A 13 -13.50 9.89 -32.45
CA LYS A 13 -12.40 10.85 -32.32
C LYS A 13 -11.49 10.94 -33.56
N GLN A 14 -11.42 9.87 -34.36
CA GLN A 14 -10.68 9.85 -35.63
C GLN A 14 -11.55 10.30 -36.82
N THR A 15 -12.82 9.90 -36.88
CA THR A 15 -13.70 10.14 -38.05
C THR A 15 -14.17 11.60 -38.18
N VAL A 16 -14.48 12.29 -37.08
CA VAL A 16 -15.04 13.66 -37.15
C VAL A 16 -13.92 14.70 -37.14
N SER A 17 -13.76 15.44 -38.25
CA SER A 17 -12.74 16.49 -38.36
C SER A 17 -13.00 17.68 -37.43
N LEU A 18 -12.12 17.86 -36.44
CA LEU A 18 -12.08 19.02 -35.54
C LEU A 18 -11.91 20.34 -36.31
N LEU A 19 -11.06 20.36 -37.32
CA LEU A 19 -10.89 21.54 -38.18
C LEU A 19 -12.17 21.88 -38.94
N GLY A 20 -12.85 20.87 -39.50
CA GLY A 20 -14.13 21.03 -40.18
C GLY A 20 -15.22 21.55 -39.23
N LEU A 21 -15.31 21.00 -38.02
CA LEU A 21 -16.24 21.43 -36.99
C LEU A 21 -15.97 22.87 -36.53
N ALA A 22 -14.72 23.24 -36.25
CA ALA A 22 -14.35 24.59 -35.85
C ALA A 22 -14.65 25.65 -36.93
N ARG A 23 -14.51 25.29 -38.23
CA ARG A 23 -14.97 26.13 -39.35
C ARG A 23 -16.48 26.24 -39.41
N LYS A 24 -17.22 25.15 -39.20
CA LYS A 24 -18.69 25.13 -39.17
C LYS A 24 -19.27 25.94 -37.99
N GLN A 25 -18.53 26.02 -36.88
CA GLN A 25 -18.80 26.93 -35.76
C GLN A 25 -18.41 28.41 -36.05
N GLY A 26 -18.06 28.77 -37.29
CA GLY A 26 -17.82 30.14 -37.73
C GLY A 26 -16.53 30.79 -37.20
N ARG A 27 -15.57 30.02 -36.67
CA ARG A 27 -14.42 30.56 -35.96
C ARG A 27 -13.33 31.07 -36.92
N PRO A 28 -12.90 32.34 -36.82
CA PRO A 28 -11.85 32.89 -37.69
C PRO A 28 -10.50 32.24 -37.37
N MET A 29 -9.87 31.67 -38.39
CA MET A 29 -8.62 30.90 -38.27
C MET A 29 -7.65 31.21 -39.42
N LYS A 30 -6.35 31.19 -39.14
CA LYS A 30 -5.27 31.40 -40.12
C LYS A 30 -4.37 30.16 -40.18
N LYS A 31 -4.05 29.66 -41.37
CA LYS A 31 -3.08 28.57 -41.54
C LYS A 31 -1.68 29.05 -41.16
N ARG A 32 -0.91 28.24 -40.43
CA ARG A 32 0.48 28.51 -40.04
C ARG A 32 1.28 27.20 -40.11
N GLY A 33 2.02 27.01 -41.20
CA GLY A 33 2.60 25.70 -41.53
C GLY A 33 1.50 24.71 -41.90
N GLU A 34 1.52 23.54 -41.27
CA GLU A 34 0.48 22.51 -41.42
C GLU A 34 -0.75 22.74 -40.52
N ASP A 35 -0.55 23.46 -39.41
CA ASP A 35 -1.56 23.74 -38.40
C ASP A 35 -2.44 24.96 -38.72
N TYR A 36 -3.54 25.12 -37.96
CA TYR A 36 -4.41 26.28 -38.00
C TYR A 36 -4.48 26.97 -36.64
N VAL A 37 -4.27 28.29 -36.62
CA VAL A 37 -4.30 29.11 -35.40
C VAL A 37 -5.58 29.95 -35.38
N LEU A 38 -6.25 30.01 -34.23
CA LEU A 38 -7.47 30.78 -34.01
C LEU A 38 -7.50 31.38 -32.59
N ARG A 39 -8.47 32.26 -32.31
CA ARG A 39 -8.74 32.68 -30.93
C ARG A 39 -9.38 31.53 -30.16
N CYS A 40 -8.92 31.32 -28.93
CA CYS A 40 -9.42 30.32 -28.00
C CYS A 40 -10.91 30.51 -27.71
N PRO A 41 -11.75 29.46 -27.77
CA PRO A 41 -13.15 29.54 -27.32
C PRO A 41 -13.28 29.69 -25.79
N PHE A 42 -12.30 29.16 -25.06
CA PHE A 42 -12.40 28.86 -23.61
C PHE A 42 -11.88 29.97 -22.69
N HIS A 43 -11.25 31.01 -23.23
CA HIS A 43 -10.81 32.20 -22.49
C HIS A 43 -10.76 33.41 -23.43
N ASN A 44 -10.87 34.62 -22.87
CA ASN A 44 -10.95 35.85 -23.67
C ASN A 44 -9.56 36.38 -24.02
N GLU A 45 -9.19 36.35 -25.30
CA GLU A 45 -7.88 36.80 -25.80
C GLU A 45 -7.98 37.71 -27.04
N LYS A 46 -7.06 38.68 -27.15
CA LYS A 46 -6.95 39.58 -28.31
C LYS A 46 -6.15 38.95 -29.46
N THR A 47 -5.13 38.17 -29.15
CA THR A 47 -4.25 37.45 -30.08
C THR A 47 -4.66 35.98 -30.20
N PRO A 48 -4.60 35.34 -31.38
CA PRO A 48 -4.83 33.89 -31.51
C PRO A 48 -3.76 33.04 -30.80
N SER A 49 -4.12 32.27 -29.76
CA SER A 49 -3.22 31.29 -29.11
C SER A 49 -3.69 29.83 -29.18
N MET A 50 -4.90 29.58 -29.70
CA MET A 50 -5.39 28.22 -29.95
C MET A 50 -4.81 27.68 -31.25
N VAL A 51 -4.24 26.47 -31.22
CA VAL A 51 -3.76 25.74 -32.39
C VAL A 51 -4.59 24.46 -32.55
N ILE A 52 -5.08 24.20 -33.76
CA ILE A 52 -5.67 22.93 -34.18
C ILE A 52 -4.71 22.25 -35.16
N SER A 53 -4.30 21.02 -34.87
CA SER A 53 -3.43 20.21 -35.72
C SER A 53 -4.23 19.19 -36.53
N PRO A 54 -4.44 19.40 -37.85
CA PRO A 54 -5.35 18.58 -38.64
C PRO A 54 -4.92 17.11 -38.71
N ALA A 55 -3.61 16.86 -38.86
CA ALA A 55 -3.04 15.50 -38.94
C ALA A 55 -3.19 14.68 -37.64
N LYS A 56 -3.41 15.33 -36.50
CA LYS A 56 -3.62 14.68 -35.18
C LYS A 56 -5.08 14.73 -34.72
N ASN A 57 -5.92 15.55 -35.35
CA ASN A 57 -7.29 15.86 -34.94
C ASN A 57 -7.45 16.36 -33.49
N LEU A 58 -6.43 17.05 -32.98
CA LEU A 58 -6.36 17.62 -31.62
C LEU A 58 -6.26 19.15 -31.65
N TYR A 59 -6.57 19.78 -30.51
CA TYR A 59 -6.28 21.19 -30.23
C TYR A 59 -5.36 21.37 -29.01
N HIS A 60 -4.64 22.50 -28.97
CA HIS A 60 -3.90 22.98 -27.82
C HIS A 60 -3.90 24.51 -27.76
N CYS A 61 -4.23 25.08 -26.60
CA CYS A 61 -4.23 26.52 -26.35
C CYS A 61 -2.97 26.94 -25.58
N PHE A 62 -2.14 27.79 -26.20
CA PHE A 62 -0.94 28.32 -25.54
C PHE A 62 -1.22 29.45 -24.54
N GLY A 63 -2.42 30.06 -24.57
CA GLY A 63 -2.84 31.08 -23.60
C GLY A 63 -3.39 30.52 -22.29
N CYS A 64 -4.21 29.46 -22.33
CA CYS A 64 -4.87 28.89 -21.14
C CYS A 64 -4.60 27.40 -20.87
N GLY A 65 -3.74 26.75 -21.66
CA GLY A 65 -3.40 25.32 -21.49
C GLY A 65 -4.49 24.32 -21.88
N ALA A 66 -5.68 24.78 -22.30
CA ALA A 66 -6.77 23.91 -22.73
C ALA A 66 -6.38 23.10 -23.97
N ALA A 67 -6.41 21.77 -23.88
CA ALA A 67 -6.07 20.84 -24.94
C ALA A 67 -7.03 19.64 -24.97
N GLY A 68 -7.20 19.01 -26.13
CA GLY A 68 -8.09 17.86 -26.26
C GLY A 68 -8.38 17.43 -27.70
N SER A 69 -9.31 16.48 -27.83
CA SER A 69 -9.81 15.94 -29.10
C SER A 69 -11.10 16.62 -29.56
N VAL A 70 -11.63 16.23 -30.73
CA VAL A 70 -12.93 16.71 -31.24
C VAL A 70 -14.09 16.51 -30.27
N LEU A 71 -14.05 15.48 -29.42
CA LEU A 71 -15.05 15.23 -28.38
C LEU A 71 -14.99 16.29 -27.28
N ASP A 72 -13.79 16.57 -26.78
CA ASP A 72 -13.54 17.53 -25.71
C ASP A 72 -13.84 18.96 -26.21
N TRP A 73 -13.61 19.21 -27.50
CA TRP A 73 -14.02 20.43 -28.18
C TRP A 73 -15.55 20.60 -28.21
N VAL A 74 -16.33 19.57 -28.58
CA VAL A 74 -17.81 19.63 -28.55
C VAL A 74 -18.30 19.90 -27.13
N ILE A 75 -17.81 19.15 -26.14
CA ILE A 75 -18.18 19.32 -24.72
C ILE A 75 -17.94 20.77 -24.26
N GLN A 76 -16.75 21.32 -24.53
CA GLN A 76 -16.38 22.65 -24.04
C GLN A 76 -16.92 23.82 -24.89
N THR A 77 -17.17 23.62 -26.19
CA THR A 77 -17.70 24.71 -27.07
C THR A 77 -19.22 24.73 -27.18
N GLU A 78 -19.91 23.61 -26.95
CA GLU A 78 -21.37 23.51 -27.03
C GLU A 78 -22.01 23.32 -25.63
N GLY A 79 -21.20 23.15 -24.58
CA GLY A 79 -21.65 23.06 -23.18
C GLY A 79 -22.37 21.75 -22.83
N VAL A 80 -22.21 20.72 -23.66
CA VAL A 80 -23.01 19.49 -23.62
C VAL A 80 -22.33 18.35 -22.85
N THR A 81 -23.14 17.45 -22.29
CA THR A 81 -22.65 16.27 -21.58
C THR A 81 -22.04 15.23 -22.54
N LEU A 82 -21.20 14.33 -22.02
CA LEU A 82 -20.53 13.27 -22.79
C LEU A 82 -21.48 12.44 -23.67
N LYS A 83 -22.68 12.03 -23.19
CA LYS A 83 -23.64 11.28 -24.03
C LYS A 83 -24.16 12.14 -25.20
N ILE A 84 -24.42 13.42 -24.98
CA ILE A 84 -24.89 14.35 -26.03
C ILE A 84 -23.76 14.62 -27.03
N ALA A 85 -22.53 14.82 -26.56
CA ALA A 85 -21.35 14.98 -27.41
C ALA A 85 -21.11 13.74 -28.30
N ILE A 86 -21.23 12.52 -27.75
CA ILE A 86 -21.09 11.27 -28.52
C ILE A 86 -22.20 11.13 -29.58
N ARG A 87 -23.46 11.41 -29.24
CA ARG A 87 -24.57 11.46 -30.21
C ARG A 87 -24.28 12.47 -31.32
N ARG A 88 -23.82 13.67 -30.95
CA ARG A 88 -23.47 14.74 -31.89
C ARG A 88 -22.31 14.37 -32.82
N LEU A 89 -21.31 13.64 -32.33
CA LEU A 89 -20.24 13.11 -33.17
C LEU A 89 -20.74 11.98 -34.08
N ARG A 90 -21.66 11.11 -33.65
CA ARG A 90 -22.29 10.09 -34.53
C ARG A 90 -23.08 10.74 -35.66
N GLU A 91 -23.90 11.76 -35.37
CA GLU A 91 -24.59 12.57 -36.39
C GLU A 91 -23.60 13.16 -37.42
N LEU A 92 -22.49 13.73 -36.94
CA LEU A 92 -21.46 14.33 -37.80
C LEU A 92 -20.60 13.30 -38.56
N ALA A 93 -20.56 12.05 -38.09
CA ALA A 93 -19.90 10.91 -38.75
C ALA A 93 -20.83 10.12 -39.68
N GLY A 94 -22.14 10.44 -39.74
CA GLY A 94 -23.12 9.68 -40.50
C GLY A 94 -23.45 8.30 -39.90
N LEU A 95 -23.16 8.07 -38.62
CA LEU A 95 -23.40 6.81 -37.93
C LEU A 95 -24.80 6.77 -37.29
N PRO A 96 -25.54 5.64 -37.40
CA PRO A 96 -26.86 5.51 -36.77
C PRO A 96 -26.74 5.51 -35.25
N ASP A 97 -27.79 5.98 -34.55
CA ASP A 97 -27.77 5.94 -33.09
C ASP A 97 -28.14 4.55 -32.55
N MET A 98 -27.34 4.08 -31.60
CA MET A 98 -27.34 2.69 -31.14
C MET A 98 -28.55 2.34 -30.26
N ASP A 99 -29.31 3.33 -29.81
CA ASP A 99 -30.55 3.14 -29.05
C ASP A 99 -31.64 2.39 -29.88
N ASN A 100 -31.51 2.28 -31.22
CA ASN A 100 -32.48 1.60 -32.13
C ASN A 100 -31.96 0.36 -32.90
N ALA A 101 -30.67 0.02 -32.84
CA ALA A 101 -30.05 -0.93 -33.79
C ALA A 101 -30.08 -2.42 -33.37
N VAL A 102 -30.58 -2.74 -32.17
CA VAL A 102 -30.31 -4.03 -31.49
C VAL A 102 -31.34 -5.13 -31.82
N VAL A 103 -32.48 -4.80 -32.44
CA VAL A 103 -33.66 -5.69 -32.54
C VAL A 103 -33.51 -6.80 -33.61
N ALA A 104 -32.52 -6.73 -34.51
CA ALA A 104 -32.54 -7.48 -35.78
C ALA A 104 -31.52 -8.64 -35.93
N ALA A 105 -30.54 -8.81 -35.02
CA ALA A 105 -29.37 -9.64 -35.30
C ALA A 105 -28.73 -10.34 -34.08
N SER A 106 -29.51 -11.08 -33.29
CA SER A 106 -29.00 -12.07 -32.30
C SER A 106 -30.07 -13.10 -31.92
N SER A 107 -30.53 -13.87 -32.91
CA SER A 107 -31.31 -15.10 -32.68
C SER A 107 -30.42 -16.31 -32.86
N LEU A 108 -30.60 -17.31 -31.97
CA LEU A 108 -29.85 -18.57 -31.83
C LEU A 108 -28.56 -18.49 -30.97
N ALA A 109 -28.43 -19.48 -30.07
CA ALA A 109 -27.22 -19.88 -29.33
C ALA A 109 -26.66 -19.01 -28.17
N ALA A 110 -27.47 -18.74 -27.14
CA ALA A 110 -27.02 -18.71 -25.73
C ALA A 110 -28.20 -18.91 -24.76
N LEU A 111 -27.95 -19.54 -23.60
CA LEU A 111 -28.92 -19.63 -22.49
C LEU A 111 -28.79 -18.43 -21.53
N PRO A 112 -29.82 -18.09 -20.74
CA PRO A 112 -29.96 -16.74 -20.18
C PRO A 112 -29.17 -16.53 -18.87
N GLU A 113 -28.28 -15.53 -18.89
CA GLU A 113 -27.86 -14.83 -17.67
C GLU A 113 -28.46 -13.41 -17.67
N SER A 114 -28.90 -12.95 -16.49
CA SER A 114 -29.90 -11.88 -16.41
C SER A 114 -29.35 -10.49 -16.71
N GLN A 115 -29.65 -9.96 -17.90
CA GLN A 115 -29.54 -8.52 -18.18
C GLN A 115 -30.69 -7.76 -17.52
N ALA A 116 -30.57 -7.54 -16.21
CA ALA A 116 -31.41 -6.55 -15.53
C ALA A 116 -31.19 -5.17 -16.19
N ALA A 117 -32.26 -4.59 -16.73
CA ALA A 117 -32.25 -3.20 -17.17
C ALA A 117 -31.83 -2.29 -16.00
N PRO A 118 -31.14 -1.17 -16.26
CA PRO A 118 -30.84 -0.20 -15.20
C PRO A 118 -32.16 0.33 -14.65
N LEU A 119 -32.56 -0.16 -13.47
CA LEU A 119 -33.80 0.21 -12.79
C LEU A 119 -33.95 1.73 -12.80
N PRO A 120 -35.14 2.27 -13.10
CA PRO A 120 -35.39 3.69 -12.93
C PRO A 120 -35.11 4.02 -11.47
N ARG A 121 -34.06 4.81 -11.21
CA ARG A 121 -33.67 5.16 -9.84
C ARG A 121 -34.90 5.76 -9.15
N PRO A 122 -35.36 5.22 -8.02
CA PRO A 122 -36.46 5.83 -7.30
C PRO A 122 -36.08 7.28 -7.00
N LYS A 123 -37.01 8.20 -7.25
CA LYS A 123 -36.89 9.55 -6.72
C LYS A 123 -36.99 9.47 -5.21
N LEU A 124 -36.47 10.47 -4.50
CA LEU A 124 -36.80 10.66 -3.10
C LEU A 124 -38.32 10.77 -2.96
N ALA A 125 -38.89 9.89 -2.15
CA ALA A 125 -40.28 9.96 -1.71
C ALA A 125 -40.31 10.37 -0.24
N ASP A 126 -41.32 11.15 0.14
CA ASP A 126 -41.57 11.42 1.55
C ASP A 126 -42.42 10.26 2.11
N LEU A 127 -41.90 9.55 3.12
CA LEU A 127 -42.46 8.28 3.59
C LEU A 127 -42.86 8.30 5.07
N ASP A 128 -42.36 9.26 5.83
CA ASP A 128 -42.51 9.38 7.27
C ASP A 128 -42.49 10.85 7.72
N ASP A 129 -43.34 11.25 8.65
CA ASP A 129 -43.49 12.68 9.01
C ASP A 129 -42.20 13.29 9.60
N ASP A 130 -41.41 12.52 10.33
CA ASP A 130 -40.13 12.93 10.92
C ASP A 130 -38.94 12.89 9.94
N GLY A 131 -39.10 12.29 8.75
CA GLY A 131 -38.13 12.32 7.66
C GLY A 131 -36.90 11.42 7.83
N GLN A 132 -36.95 10.38 8.68
CA GLN A 132 -35.84 9.45 8.87
C GLN A 132 -35.63 8.53 7.66
N ALA A 133 -36.70 8.03 7.05
CA ALA A 133 -36.67 7.28 5.80
C ALA A 133 -36.24 8.17 4.63
N LEU A 134 -36.50 9.48 4.68
CA LEU A 134 -35.96 10.44 3.73
C LEU A 134 -34.44 10.64 3.91
N LEU A 135 -33.93 10.66 5.15
CA LEU A 135 -32.49 10.62 5.44
C LEU A 135 -31.84 9.30 4.97
N HIS A 136 -32.48 8.14 5.21
CA HIS A 136 -31.98 6.84 4.74
C HIS A 136 -31.87 6.79 3.21
N GLN A 137 -32.88 7.27 2.47
CA GLN A 137 -32.81 7.36 1.00
C GLN A 137 -31.65 8.26 0.51
N VAL A 138 -31.33 9.34 1.24
CA VAL A 138 -30.17 10.20 0.95
C VAL A 138 -28.85 9.49 1.25
N ILE A 139 -28.75 8.75 2.37
CA ILE A 139 -27.57 7.95 2.73
C ILE A 139 -27.32 6.86 1.68
N ASP A 140 -28.33 6.08 1.30
CA ASP A 140 -28.20 5.04 0.29
C ASP A 140 -27.81 5.61 -1.09
N PHE A 141 -28.34 6.78 -1.46
CA PHE A 141 -27.89 7.49 -2.66
C PHE A 141 -26.40 7.86 -2.58
N TYR A 142 -25.95 8.47 -1.48
CA TYR A 142 -24.55 8.82 -1.29
C TYR A 142 -23.66 7.55 -1.29
N HIS A 143 -24.08 6.47 -0.63
CA HIS A 143 -23.36 5.20 -0.55
C HIS A 143 -23.20 4.56 -1.95
N GLN A 144 -24.29 4.42 -2.71
CA GLN A 144 -24.24 3.96 -4.10
C GLN A 144 -23.35 4.87 -4.99
N HIS A 145 -23.34 6.18 -4.74
CA HIS A 145 -22.53 7.12 -5.49
C HIS A 145 -21.03 7.01 -5.16
N LEU A 146 -20.65 6.70 -3.91
CA LEU A 146 -19.26 6.38 -3.55
C LEU A 146 -18.81 5.06 -4.19
N LEU A 147 -19.66 4.02 -4.12
CA LEU A 147 -19.40 2.74 -4.78
C LEU A 147 -19.24 2.89 -6.31
N ALA A 148 -19.87 3.90 -6.92
CA ALA A 148 -19.76 4.21 -8.35
C ALA A 148 -18.64 5.21 -8.73
N SER A 149 -18.06 5.96 -7.78
CA SER A 149 -17.13 7.07 -8.06
C SER A 149 -15.65 6.73 -7.82
N PRO A 150 -14.81 6.60 -8.87
CA PRO A 150 -13.38 6.34 -8.72
C PRO A 150 -12.63 7.43 -7.94
N GLU A 151 -13.06 8.70 -8.06
CA GLU A 151 -12.44 9.82 -7.36
C GLU A 151 -12.59 9.74 -5.84
N ALA A 152 -13.72 9.24 -5.34
CA ALA A 152 -13.97 9.04 -3.91
C ALA A 152 -13.13 7.86 -3.38
N LYS A 153 -13.08 6.75 -4.12
CA LYS A 153 -12.24 5.59 -3.79
C LYS A 153 -10.74 5.94 -3.78
N ALA A 154 -10.27 6.72 -4.76
CA ALA A 154 -8.91 7.22 -4.81
C ALA A 154 -8.58 8.23 -3.69
N TRP A 155 -9.59 8.98 -3.20
CA TRP A 155 -9.42 9.83 -2.02
C TRP A 155 -9.31 9.00 -0.74
N LEU A 156 -10.16 7.98 -0.55
CA LEU A 156 -10.06 7.04 0.58
C LEU A 156 -8.71 6.31 0.59
N ALA A 157 -8.24 5.81 -0.56
CA ALA A 157 -6.95 5.11 -0.66
C ALA A 157 -5.76 5.99 -0.26
N ARG A 158 -5.72 7.26 -0.70
CA ARG A 158 -4.69 8.24 -0.26
C ARG A 158 -4.76 8.61 1.22
N ARG A 159 -5.83 8.22 1.92
CA ARG A 159 -6.05 8.43 3.36
C ARG A 159 -5.92 7.14 4.18
N GLY A 160 -5.58 6.00 3.56
CA GLY A 160 -5.55 4.68 4.24
C GLY A 160 -6.93 4.10 4.57
N LEU A 161 -8.02 4.68 4.04
CA LEU A 161 -9.40 4.34 4.38
C LEU A 161 -10.10 3.47 3.32
N ASN A 162 -9.34 2.71 2.53
CA ASN A 162 -9.85 1.88 1.43
C ASN A 162 -10.27 0.45 1.84
N HIS A 163 -10.37 0.15 3.14
CA HIS A 163 -10.80 -1.16 3.63
C HIS A 163 -12.24 -1.47 3.18
N PRO A 164 -12.52 -2.55 2.40
CA PRO A 164 -13.84 -2.77 1.81
C PRO A 164 -14.98 -2.92 2.81
N GLU A 165 -14.68 -3.48 3.99
CA GLU A 165 -15.63 -3.64 5.09
C GLU A 165 -16.10 -2.28 5.64
N LEU A 166 -15.19 -1.30 5.78
CA LEU A 166 -15.49 0.02 6.35
C LEU A 166 -16.63 0.69 5.59
N VAL A 167 -16.50 0.69 4.26
CA VAL A 167 -17.43 1.37 3.35
C VAL A 167 -18.84 0.79 3.44
N ASN A 168 -18.95 -0.53 3.54
CA ASN A 168 -20.23 -1.23 3.58
C ASN A 168 -20.85 -1.24 4.98
N HIS A 169 -20.03 -1.40 6.03
CA HIS A 169 -20.47 -1.46 7.43
C HIS A 169 -21.04 -0.12 7.90
N PHE A 170 -20.28 0.97 7.75
CA PHE A 170 -20.71 2.32 8.16
C PHE A 170 -21.41 3.11 7.05
N LYS A 171 -21.81 2.47 5.94
CA LYS A 171 -22.52 3.10 4.82
C LYS A 171 -21.87 4.39 4.30
N LEU A 172 -20.53 4.39 4.16
CA LEU A 172 -19.78 5.54 3.64
C LEU A 172 -20.33 5.92 2.27
N GLY A 173 -20.61 7.20 2.09
CA GLY A 173 -21.17 7.77 0.88
C GLY A 173 -20.38 8.95 0.33
N TYR A 174 -20.80 9.46 -0.83
CA TYR A 174 -20.17 10.58 -1.50
C TYR A 174 -21.24 11.45 -2.18
N ALA A 175 -21.32 12.73 -1.81
CA ALA A 175 -22.27 13.64 -2.44
C ALA A 175 -21.85 14.02 -3.88
N GLY A 176 -20.54 14.02 -4.17
CA GLY A 176 -19.99 14.51 -5.43
C GLY A 176 -20.28 15.99 -5.70
N HIS A 177 -19.91 16.47 -6.88
CA HIS A 177 -20.00 17.90 -7.22
C HIS A 177 -21.44 18.43 -7.38
N HIS A 178 -22.43 17.56 -7.58
CA HIS A 178 -23.82 17.94 -7.79
C HIS A 178 -24.75 17.61 -6.61
N GLY A 179 -24.41 16.62 -5.78
CA GLY A 179 -25.28 16.16 -4.70
C GLY A 179 -26.65 15.66 -5.19
N ILE A 180 -27.60 15.56 -4.26
CA ILE A 180 -29.00 15.22 -4.59
C ILE A 180 -29.69 16.29 -5.45
N GLY A 181 -29.23 17.55 -5.36
CA GLY A 181 -29.83 18.73 -5.98
C GLY A 181 -29.38 19.04 -7.42
N GLY A 182 -29.16 18.02 -8.27
CA GLY A 182 -28.61 18.21 -9.62
C GLY A 182 -28.95 17.12 -10.63
N SER A 183 -28.07 16.93 -11.61
CA SER A 183 -28.20 15.96 -12.73
C SER A 183 -28.28 14.49 -12.31
N ALA A 184 -28.17 14.19 -11.02
CA ALA A 184 -28.45 12.88 -10.44
C ALA A 184 -29.93 12.46 -10.57
N GLY A 185 -30.86 13.40 -10.77
CA GLY A 185 -32.27 13.13 -11.07
C GLY A 185 -33.14 12.66 -9.89
N LEU A 186 -32.59 12.67 -8.67
CA LEU A 186 -33.22 12.08 -7.48
C LEU A 186 -34.40 12.91 -6.93
N LEU A 187 -34.41 14.23 -7.17
CA LEU A 187 -35.50 15.11 -6.75
C LEU A 187 -36.51 15.37 -7.89
N PRO A 188 -37.82 15.40 -7.60
CA PRO A 188 -38.83 15.87 -8.56
C PRO A 188 -38.63 17.33 -9.00
N SER A 189 -39.37 17.75 -10.04
CA SER A 189 -39.20 19.06 -10.71
C SER A 189 -39.17 20.25 -9.74
N LYS A 190 -38.47 21.32 -10.12
CA LYS A 190 -38.50 22.60 -9.40
C LYS A 190 -39.90 23.24 -9.37
N SER A 191 -40.75 22.91 -10.36
CA SER A 191 -42.13 23.39 -10.48
C SER A 191 -43.22 22.49 -9.89
N SER A 192 -42.92 21.25 -9.51
CA SER A 192 -43.90 20.32 -8.93
C SER A 192 -44.01 20.49 -7.41
N GLN A 193 -45.23 20.48 -6.87
CA GLN A 193 -45.52 20.54 -5.43
C GLN A 193 -44.74 19.49 -4.63
N GLU A 194 -44.82 18.21 -5.03
CA GLU A 194 -44.03 17.08 -4.50
C GLU A 194 -42.54 17.44 -4.31
N GLY A 195 -41.90 17.95 -5.36
CA GLY A 195 -40.51 18.35 -5.32
C GLY A 195 -40.24 19.57 -4.43
N GLN A 196 -41.19 20.52 -4.33
CA GLN A 196 -41.06 21.69 -3.47
C GLN A 196 -41.08 21.25 -2.00
N HIS A 197 -42.12 20.51 -1.60
CA HIS A 197 -42.25 19.86 -0.29
C HIS A 197 -41.00 19.08 0.10
N LEU A 198 -40.50 18.19 -0.76
CA LEU A 198 -39.26 17.45 -0.52
C LEU A 198 -38.04 18.36 -0.31
N ARG A 199 -37.91 19.45 -1.07
CA ARG A 199 -36.80 20.41 -0.90
C ARG A 199 -36.94 21.26 0.37
N ASP A 200 -38.15 21.54 0.82
CA ASP A 200 -38.40 22.21 2.09
C ASP A 200 -38.10 21.27 3.26
N LYS A 201 -38.59 20.03 3.24
CA LYS A 201 -38.29 19.01 4.27
C LYS A 201 -36.80 18.69 4.36
N LEU A 202 -36.12 18.48 3.23
CA LEU A 202 -34.65 18.31 3.18
C LEU A 202 -33.88 19.57 3.60
N SER A 203 -34.49 20.76 3.57
CA SER A 203 -33.86 21.97 4.11
C SER A 203 -34.06 22.08 5.63
N GLY A 204 -35.20 21.64 6.16
CA GLY A 204 -35.41 21.48 7.61
C GLY A 204 -34.51 20.40 8.23
N LEU A 205 -34.33 19.28 7.52
CA LEU A 205 -33.35 18.22 7.85
C LEU A 205 -31.89 18.64 7.56
N GLY A 206 -31.64 19.85 7.05
CA GLY A 206 -30.29 20.39 6.84
C GLY A 206 -29.46 19.80 5.69
N VAL A 207 -29.95 18.75 5.02
CA VAL A 207 -29.32 18.13 3.84
C VAL A 207 -29.23 19.11 2.66
N LEU A 208 -30.21 19.98 2.50
CA LEU A 208 -30.19 21.11 1.57
C LEU A 208 -29.99 22.42 2.33
N ARG A 209 -29.10 23.29 1.83
CA ARG A 209 -28.91 24.63 2.38
C ARG A 209 -30.15 25.48 2.11
N THR A 210 -30.76 26.03 3.16
CA THR A 210 -31.99 26.85 3.12
C THR A 210 -31.95 27.97 2.08
N THR A 211 -30.81 28.66 1.96
CA THR A 211 -30.63 29.82 1.07
C THR A 211 -30.45 29.44 -0.40
N THR A 212 -29.55 28.50 -0.71
CA THR A 212 -29.21 28.16 -2.10
C THR A 212 -30.01 26.97 -2.66
N ARG A 213 -30.69 26.23 -1.80
CA ARG A 213 -31.33 24.92 -2.06
C ARG A 213 -30.42 23.93 -2.78
N GLN A 214 -29.13 24.03 -2.47
CA GLN A 214 -28.10 23.09 -2.90
C GLN A 214 -27.80 22.11 -1.76
N ASP A 215 -27.43 20.88 -2.14
CA ASP A 215 -26.89 19.86 -1.25
C ASP A 215 -25.72 20.42 -0.41
N HIS A 216 -25.83 20.24 0.91
CA HIS A 216 -24.92 20.82 1.90
C HIS A 216 -23.52 20.19 1.85
N PHE A 217 -23.45 18.89 1.54
CA PHE A 217 -22.27 18.03 1.57
C PHE A 217 -21.54 17.93 0.22
N ARG A 218 -21.93 18.71 -0.79
CA ARG A 218 -21.28 18.74 -2.12
C ARG A 218 -19.75 18.68 -2.05
N GLY A 219 -19.18 17.67 -2.73
CA GLY A 219 -17.74 17.39 -2.75
C GLY A 219 -17.18 16.76 -1.47
N CYS A 220 -18.01 16.13 -0.63
CA CYS A 220 -17.58 15.42 0.58
C CYS A 220 -17.83 13.92 0.49
N VAL A 221 -16.93 13.13 1.09
CA VAL A 221 -17.27 11.79 1.62
C VAL A 221 -18.13 12.00 2.86
N VAL A 222 -19.21 11.24 2.97
CA VAL A 222 -20.26 11.37 4.00
C VAL A 222 -20.30 10.09 4.84
N VAL A 223 -20.45 10.21 6.16
CA VAL A 223 -20.65 9.09 7.09
C VAL A 223 -21.89 9.38 7.94
N PRO A 224 -22.89 8.50 7.99
CA PRO A 224 -24.01 8.63 8.91
C PRO A 224 -23.58 8.35 10.36
N VAL A 225 -24.18 9.08 11.29
CA VAL A 225 -24.03 8.88 12.73
C VAL A 225 -25.43 8.67 13.32
N ILE A 226 -25.57 7.55 14.02
CA ILE A 226 -26.84 7.01 14.50
C ILE A 226 -26.83 7.08 16.03
N GLY A 227 -27.98 7.32 16.66
CA GLY A 227 -28.11 7.21 18.12
C GLY A 227 -28.08 5.75 18.57
N TRP A 228 -27.37 5.46 19.65
CA TRP A 228 -27.09 4.11 20.13
C TRP A 228 -28.36 3.32 20.51
N ALA A 229 -28.32 2.00 20.34
CA ALA A 229 -29.52 1.15 20.19
C ALA A 229 -30.37 1.03 21.46
N GLU A 230 -29.80 1.20 22.65
CA GLU A 230 -30.52 1.15 23.92
C GLU A 230 -30.72 2.55 24.57
N SER A 231 -30.34 3.63 23.87
CA SER A 231 -30.34 5.01 24.39
C SER A 231 -31.63 5.38 25.11
N ALA A 232 -31.53 6.00 26.30
CA ALA A 232 -32.68 6.44 27.09
C ALA A 232 -33.54 7.48 26.35
N SER A 233 -32.95 8.25 25.45
CA SER A 233 -33.66 9.17 24.57
C SER A 233 -34.31 8.40 23.41
N VAL A 234 -35.66 8.30 23.44
CA VAL A 234 -36.44 7.74 22.32
C VAL A 234 -36.26 8.57 21.03
N ALA A 235 -35.95 9.87 21.15
CA ALA A 235 -35.62 10.71 20.00
C ALA A 235 -34.24 10.37 19.40
N SER A 236 -33.32 9.80 20.18
CA SER A 236 -31.98 9.43 19.73
C SER A 236 -31.92 7.98 19.22
N ARG A 237 -32.51 7.05 19.98
CA ARG A 237 -32.37 5.60 19.82
C ARG A 237 -32.58 5.08 18.40
N GLY A 238 -31.52 4.56 17.78
CA GLY A 238 -31.56 3.91 16.46
C GLY A 238 -31.85 4.83 15.27
N ARG A 239 -31.93 6.15 15.48
CA ARG A 239 -32.27 7.15 14.45
C ARG A 239 -31.00 7.83 13.92
N VAL A 240 -31.03 8.31 12.68
CA VAL A 240 -29.96 9.17 12.13
C VAL A 240 -30.06 10.54 12.78
N LEU A 241 -29.03 10.90 13.54
CA LEU A 241 -28.96 12.16 14.29
C LEU A 241 -27.99 13.15 13.63
N GLN A 242 -26.95 12.63 12.98
CA GLN A 242 -25.95 13.43 12.27
C GLN A 242 -25.51 12.78 10.96
N LEU A 243 -25.07 13.63 10.02
CA LEU A 243 -24.31 13.24 8.83
C LEU A 243 -22.99 13.99 8.87
N TYR A 244 -21.89 13.27 9.11
CA TYR A 244 -20.54 13.81 8.99
C TYR A 244 -20.14 13.90 7.52
N GLY A 245 -19.41 14.96 7.13
CA GLY A 245 -18.89 15.12 5.77
C GLY A 245 -17.48 15.70 5.71
N ARG A 246 -16.50 14.97 5.14
CA ARG A 246 -15.14 15.48 4.89
C ARG A 246 -14.95 15.83 3.41
N ARG A 247 -14.51 17.05 3.12
CA ARG A 247 -14.22 17.51 1.74
C ARG A 247 -13.13 16.67 1.07
N THR A 248 -13.35 16.29 -0.19
CA THR A 248 -12.38 15.52 -0.99
C THR A 248 -11.40 16.38 -1.79
N GLN A 249 -11.68 17.68 -1.94
CA GLN A 249 -10.79 18.62 -2.62
C GLN A 249 -9.54 18.89 -1.78
N PRO A 250 -8.36 19.09 -2.40
CA PRO A 250 -7.16 19.52 -1.68
C PRO A 250 -7.38 20.86 -0.98
N ASP A 251 -6.79 21.03 0.21
CA ASP A 251 -6.99 22.20 1.07
C ASP A 251 -6.73 23.54 0.36
N TYR A 252 -5.77 23.62 -0.57
CA TYR A 252 -5.49 24.84 -1.36
C TYR A 252 -6.59 25.21 -2.38
N LYS A 253 -7.56 24.32 -2.63
CA LYS A 253 -8.77 24.59 -3.44
C LYS A 253 -10.02 24.84 -2.59
N VAL A 254 -9.97 24.50 -1.30
CA VAL A 254 -10.99 24.93 -0.34
C VAL A 254 -10.78 26.43 -0.13
N LEU A 255 -11.86 27.21 -0.21
CA LEU A 255 -11.80 28.64 0.11
C LEU A 255 -11.23 28.83 1.51
N LYS A 256 -10.35 29.82 1.68
CA LYS A 256 -9.94 30.26 3.01
C LYS A 256 -11.21 30.52 3.84
N ASP A 257 -11.17 30.12 5.10
CA ASP A 257 -12.29 30.24 6.05
C ASP A 257 -13.52 29.33 5.75
N SER A 258 -13.47 28.45 4.74
CA SER A 258 -14.47 27.37 4.57
C SER A 258 -14.10 26.11 5.35
N PRO A 259 -15.02 25.53 6.14
CA PRO A 259 -14.69 24.38 6.99
C PRO A 259 -14.41 23.11 6.18
N LYS A 260 -13.37 22.36 6.57
CA LYS A 260 -12.93 21.10 5.95
C LYS A 260 -13.88 19.93 6.25
N HIS A 261 -14.47 19.97 7.45
CA HIS A 261 -15.47 19.05 7.96
C HIS A 261 -16.85 19.74 7.95
N LEU A 262 -17.90 18.98 7.74
CA LEU A 262 -19.30 19.41 7.81
C LEU A 262 -20.08 18.42 8.68
N TYR A 263 -21.12 18.94 9.31
CA TYR A 263 -22.16 18.19 10.00
C TYR A 263 -23.52 18.72 9.52
N LEU A 264 -24.62 18.06 9.87
CA LEU A 264 -25.93 18.68 9.70
C LEU A 264 -26.02 19.94 10.57
N PRO A 265 -26.75 20.99 10.14
CA PRO A 265 -27.03 22.21 10.92
C PRO A 265 -28.05 21.95 12.06
N SER A 266 -27.78 20.91 12.85
CA SER A 266 -28.48 20.47 14.06
C SER A 266 -27.42 20.25 15.16
N PRO A 267 -27.81 20.10 16.45
CA PRO A 267 -26.88 19.74 17.51
C PRO A 267 -26.06 18.48 17.18
N LEU A 268 -24.83 18.42 17.67
CA LEU A 268 -23.93 17.29 17.47
C LEU A 268 -24.31 16.15 18.42
N ALA A 269 -24.78 15.04 17.86
CA ALA A 269 -25.43 13.93 18.57
C ALA A 269 -25.22 12.60 17.82
N GLY A 270 -25.50 11.50 18.51
CA GLY A 270 -25.23 10.13 18.09
C GLY A 270 -23.83 9.65 18.47
N VAL A 271 -23.61 8.34 18.34
CA VAL A 271 -22.34 7.67 18.69
C VAL A 271 -21.89 6.83 17.50
N TRP A 272 -20.74 7.14 16.93
CA TRP A 272 -20.16 6.35 15.85
C TRP A 272 -19.48 5.09 16.40
N ASN A 273 -19.74 3.93 15.78
CA ASN A 273 -19.22 2.62 16.16
C ASN A 273 -19.58 2.17 17.61
N GLU A 274 -20.86 2.25 17.99
CA GLU A 274 -21.40 1.68 19.25
C GLU A 274 -20.95 0.22 19.49
N ALA A 275 -20.79 -0.57 18.42
CA ALA A 275 -20.33 -1.95 18.49
C ALA A 275 -18.96 -2.12 19.17
N ALA A 276 -18.11 -1.08 19.18
CA ALA A 276 -16.88 -1.06 19.96
C ALA A 276 -17.16 -1.15 21.48
N MET A 277 -18.07 -0.32 21.98
CA MET A 277 -18.44 -0.28 23.41
C MET A 277 -19.05 -1.60 23.87
N LYS A 278 -19.87 -2.24 23.02
CA LYS A 278 -20.42 -3.58 23.27
C LYS A 278 -19.40 -4.72 23.21
N ALA A 279 -18.19 -4.46 22.71
CA ALA A 279 -17.17 -5.46 22.45
C ALA A 279 -15.92 -5.34 23.36
N ALA A 280 -15.65 -4.18 23.95
CA ALA A 280 -14.43 -3.96 24.73
C ALA A 280 -14.65 -3.03 25.94
N ALA A 281 -14.05 -3.39 27.07
CA ALA A 281 -14.00 -2.53 28.26
C ALA A 281 -12.95 -1.40 28.15
N GLU A 282 -12.15 -1.38 27.09
CA GLU A 282 -11.18 -0.35 26.74
C GLU A 282 -11.52 0.21 25.35
N ILE A 283 -11.69 1.53 25.24
CA ILE A 283 -12.14 2.21 24.01
C ILE A 283 -11.15 3.31 23.60
N ILE A 284 -10.78 3.35 22.32
CA ILE A 284 -10.01 4.45 21.75
C ILE A 284 -10.99 5.56 21.35
N LEU A 285 -10.75 6.80 21.80
CA LEU A 285 -11.60 7.96 21.52
C LEU A 285 -10.81 8.98 20.69
N CYS A 286 -11.07 9.02 19.39
CA CYS A 286 -10.41 9.96 18.48
C CYS A 286 -11.16 11.30 18.40
N GLU A 287 -10.47 12.36 18.00
CA GLU A 287 -11.09 13.68 17.84
C GLU A 287 -12.13 13.72 16.72
N ALA A 288 -11.86 13.07 15.58
CA ALA A 288 -12.72 13.08 14.40
C ALA A 288 -12.90 11.67 13.81
N LEU A 289 -13.97 11.52 13.01
CA LEU A 289 -14.30 10.23 12.38
C LEU A 289 -13.24 9.72 11.39
N ILE A 290 -12.40 10.58 10.82
CA ILE A 290 -11.32 10.14 9.91
C ILE A 290 -10.28 9.31 10.68
N ASP A 291 -9.91 9.79 11.86
CA ASP A 291 -8.93 9.22 12.76
C ASP A 291 -9.46 7.92 13.38
N ALA A 292 -10.71 7.92 13.84
CA ALA A 292 -11.38 6.69 14.28
C ALA A 292 -11.47 5.63 13.17
N MET A 293 -11.84 6.02 11.95
CA MET A 293 -11.80 5.10 10.79
C MET A 293 -10.39 4.67 10.42
N THR A 294 -9.35 5.43 10.77
CA THR A 294 -7.94 5.05 10.55
C THR A 294 -7.53 3.93 11.49
N PHE A 295 -7.76 4.09 12.79
CA PHE A 295 -7.58 3.02 13.79
C PHE A 295 -8.36 1.75 13.41
N TRP A 296 -9.63 1.91 13.00
CA TRP A 296 -10.49 0.78 12.60
C TRP A 296 -9.96 0.03 11.37
N CYS A 297 -9.45 0.75 10.36
CA CYS A 297 -8.77 0.16 9.20
C CYS A 297 -7.42 -0.48 9.56
N ALA A 298 -6.73 0.05 10.57
CA ALA A 298 -5.47 -0.47 11.10
C ALA A 298 -5.64 -1.60 12.14
N GLY A 299 -6.82 -2.22 12.22
CA GLY A 299 -7.11 -3.38 13.08
C GLY A 299 -7.70 -3.05 14.46
N PHE A 300 -7.55 -1.82 14.95
CA PHE A 300 -8.05 -1.36 16.25
C PHE A 300 -9.56 -1.07 16.18
N ARG A 301 -10.39 -2.11 16.25
CA ARG A 301 -11.85 -2.03 16.08
C ARG A 301 -12.59 -1.44 17.29
N ASN A 302 -11.97 -1.38 18.46
CA ASN A 302 -12.50 -0.81 19.70
C ASN A 302 -12.42 0.73 19.75
N VAL A 303 -12.75 1.40 18.64
CA VAL A 303 -12.55 2.85 18.45
C VAL A 303 -13.85 3.60 18.13
N ILE A 304 -14.00 4.77 18.73
CA ILE A 304 -15.10 5.72 18.51
C ILE A 304 -14.54 7.11 18.17
N ALA A 305 -15.40 8.04 17.75
CA ALA A 305 -15.03 9.41 17.42
C ALA A 305 -15.88 10.43 18.18
N ALA A 306 -15.24 11.47 18.69
CA ALA A 306 -15.88 12.73 19.03
C ALA A 306 -16.20 13.55 17.75
N PHE A 307 -16.72 14.75 17.95
CA PHE A 307 -17.02 15.72 16.89
C PHE A 307 -16.09 16.94 16.91
N GLY A 308 -14.78 16.73 17.12
CA GLY A 308 -13.77 17.76 17.39
C GLY A 308 -13.43 17.90 18.88
N VAL A 309 -12.45 18.75 19.23
CA VAL A 309 -11.95 18.96 20.62
C VAL A 309 -13.02 19.14 21.71
N ASN A 310 -14.17 19.75 21.36
CA ASN A 310 -15.31 20.01 22.25
C ASN A 310 -16.56 19.20 21.84
N GLY A 311 -16.36 18.13 21.06
CA GLY A 311 -17.43 17.32 20.46
C GLY A 311 -17.75 16.03 21.22
N PHE A 312 -17.04 15.73 22.31
CA PHE A 312 -17.49 14.75 23.30
C PHE A 312 -18.71 15.33 24.03
N ASN A 313 -19.73 14.51 24.27
CA ASN A 313 -21.00 14.97 24.81
C ASN A 313 -21.64 13.92 25.74
N ARG A 314 -22.75 14.28 26.38
CA ARG A 314 -23.45 13.39 27.32
C ARG A 314 -23.91 12.07 26.69
N GLU A 315 -24.28 12.03 25.41
CA GLU A 315 -24.66 10.76 24.74
C GLU A 315 -23.48 9.79 24.58
N HIS A 316 -22.24 10.28 24.43
CA HIS A 316 -21.04 9.43 24.46
C HIS A 316 -20.82 8.89 25.87
N LEU A 317 -20.88 9.76 26.89
CA LEU A 317 -20.65 9.39 28.28
C LEU A 317 -21.70 8.39 28.79
N ASP A 318 -22.98 8.63 28.49
CA ASP A 318 -24.07 7.70 28.82
C ASP A 318 -23.89 6.33 28.14
N ALA A 319 -23.44 6.30 26.88
CA ALA A 319 -23.18 5.05 26.17
C ALA A 319 -21.97 4.28 26.74
N LEU A 320 -20.87 4.97 27.07
CA LEU A 320 -19.70 4.40 27.73
C LEU A 320 -20.06 3.81 29.10
N GLN A 321 -20.83 4.55 29.92
CA GLN A 321 -21.32 4.10 31.23
C GLN A 321 -22.30 2.91 31.08
N TYR A 322 -23.24 2.96 30.13
CA TYR A 322 -24.24 1.91 29.93
C TYR A 322 -23.61 0.58 29.48
N HIS A 323 -22.64 0.61 28.55
CA HIS A 323 -21.94 -0.61 28.09
C HIS A 323 -20.82 -1.06 29.04
N GLY A 324 -20.61 -0.37 30.17
CA GLY A 324 -19.66 -0.78 31.20
C GLY A 324 -18.18 -0.59 30.83
N VAL A 325 -17.88 0.40 29.99
CA VAL A 325 -16.51 0.71 29.56
C VAL A 325 -15.70 1.23 30.76
N LYS A 326 -14.57 0.59 31.03
CA LYS A 326 -13.70 0.87 32.18
C LYS A 326 -12.58 1.85 31.85
N ARG A 327 -12.12 1.90 30.59
CA ARG A 327 -10.99 2.71 30.14
C ARG A 327 -11.23 3.37 28.80
N VAL A 328 -10.74 4.60 28.65
CA VAL A 328 -10.70 5.33 27.38
C VAL A 328 -9.28 5.83 27.09
N LEU A 329 -8.79 5.50 25.89
CA LEU A 329 -7.53 5.96 25.32
C LEU A 329 -7.82 7.16 24.39
N ILE A 330 -7.60 8.38 24.89
CA ILE A 330 -7.94 9.63 24.19
C ILE A 330 -6.85 9.94 23.15
N ALA A 331 -7.25 9.84 21.88
CA ALA A 331 -6.44 9.96 20.68
C ALA A 331 -6.83 11.19 19.85
N PHE A 332 -6.79 12.36 20.50
CA PHE A 332 -6.98 13.67 19.84
C PHE A 332 -5.68 14.15 19.17
N ASP A 333 -5.76 15.19 18.36
CA ASP A 333 -4.59 15.76 17.66
C ASP A 333 -3.53 16.25 18.67
N ARG A 334 -2.24 16.22 18.30
CA ARG A 334 -1.16 16.76 19.17
C ARG A 334 -0.89 18.23 18.86
N ASP A 335 -1.87 19.07 19.15
CA ASP A 335 -1.74 20.52 19.22
C ASP A 335 -2.40 21.08 20.51
N GLU A 336 -2.33 22.40 20.73
CA GLU A 336 -2.91 23.01 21.92
C GLU A 336 -4.43 22.82 22.05
N ALA A 337 -5.16 22.70 20.94
CA ALA A 337 -6.61 22.53 20.96
C ALA A 337 -6.94 21.08 21.36
N GLY A 338 -6.26 20.10 20.75
CA GLY A 338 -6.39 18.69 21.12
C GLY A 338 -6.03 18.44 22.59
N ASP A 339 -4.93 19.00 23.09
CA ASP A 339 -4.53 18.87 24.50
C ASP A 339 -5.51 19.55 25.48
N ARG A 340 -6.15 20.68 25.10
CA ARG A 340 -7.26 21.26 25.88
C ARG A 340 -8.52 20.40 25.85
N GLY A 341 -8.85 19.80 24.70
CA GLY A 341 -9.98 18.88 24.57
C GLY A 341 -9.79 17.62 25.43
N VAL A 342 -8.59 17.04 25.41
CA VAL A 342 -8.19 15.91 26.27
C VAL A 342 -8.40 16.21 27.75
N ALA A 343 -8.02 17.40 28.22
CA ALA A 343 -8.17 17.76 29.63
C ALA A 343 -9.65 17.80 30.07
N ASN A 344 -10.53 18.33 29.23
CA ASN A 344 -11.98 18.36 29.49
C ASN A 344 -12.57 16.94 29.49
N VAL A 345 -12.28 16.17 28.44
CA VAL A 345 -12.79 14.79 28.28
C VAL A 345 -12.28 13.87 29.40
N ALA A 346 -11.03 14.04 29.85
CA ALA A 346 -10.49 13.29 30.97
C ALA A 346 -11.20 13.62 32.30
N ALA A 347 -11.61 14.88 32.51
CA ALA A 347 -12.38 15.25 33.69
C ALA A 347 -13.77 14.57 33.70
N ASP A 348 -14.52 14.66 32.59
CA ASP A 348 -15.83 14.01 32.42
C ASP A 348 -15.76 12.48 32.67
N LEU A 349 -14.72 11.83 32.12
CA LEU A 349 -14.49 10.39 32.27
C LEU A 349 -14.11 10.00 33.70
N LEU A 350 -13.22 10.75 34.35
CA LEU A 350 -12.77 10.44 35.71
C LEU A 350 -13.89 10.70 36.74
N GLU A 351 -14.73 11.72 36.55
CA GLU A 351 -15.94 11.92 37.36
C GLU A 351 -16.96 10.77 37.16
N ALA A 352 -17.07 10.26 35.92
CA ALA A 352 -17.88 9.08 35.60
C ALA A 352 -17.30 7.74 36.08
N GLY A 353 -16.09 7.72 36.68
CA GLY A 353 -15.41 6.52 37.17
C GLY A 353 -14.67 5.71 36.09
N ILE A 354 -14.37 6.32 34.94
CA ILE A 354 -13.72 5.68 33.78
C ILE A 354 -12.25 6.11 33.69
N GLU A 355 -11.33 5.15 33.51
CA GLU A 355 -9.89 5.40 33.37
C GLU A 355 -9.58 6.21 32.10
N ALA A 356 -9.05 7.44 32.24
CA ALA A 356 -8.64 8.28 31.12
C ALA A 356 -7.11 8.26 30.87
N TRP A 357 -6.70 8.00 29.63
CA TRP A 357 -5.29 7.98 29.19
C TRP A 357 -5.10 8.84 27.93
N ARG A 358 -3.96 9.53 27.77
CA ARG A 358 -3.61 10.36 26.59
C ARG A 358 -2.66 9.61 25.65
N VAL A 359 -3.12 9.30 24.44
CA VAL A 359 -2.28 8.82 23.33
C VAL A 359 -1.47 9.99 22.77
N GLN A 360 -0.15 9.81 22.59
CA GLN A 360 0.76 10.88 22.13
C GLN A 360 1.36 10.61 20.75
N PHE A 361 0.76 11.18 19.70
CA PHE A 361 1.35 11.22 18.35
C PHE A 361 2.59 12.14 18.29
N PRO A 362 3.32 12.24 17.16
CA PRO A 362 4.32 13.30 16.99
C PRO A 362 3.67 14.71 17.04
N PRO A 363 4.39 15.76 17.50
CA PRO A 363 3.84 17.12 17.58
C PRO A 363 3.29 17.63 16.24
N GLY A 364 2.10 18.22 16.24
CA GLY A 364 1.46 18.75 15.03
C GLY A 364 0.96 17.69 14.06
N MET A 365 0.61 16.49 14.53
CA MET A 365 -0.03 15.44 13.72
C MET A 365 -1.37 14.98 14.31
N ASP A 366 -2.32 14.71 13.41
CA ASP A 366 -3.52 13.90 13.65
C ASP A 366 -3.17 12.39 13.50
N ALA A 367 -4.09 11.49 13.87
CA ALA A 367 -3.82 10.05 13.82
C ALA A 367 -3.69 9.55 12.37
N ASN A 368 -4.46 10.14 11.45
CA ASN A 368 -4.45 9.77 10.04
C ASN A 368 -3.15 10.16 9.32
N ASP A 369 -2.64 11.36 9.56
CA ASP A 369 -1.38 11.88 9.05
C ASP A 369 -0.20 11.07 9.61
N TYR A 370 -0.23 10.72 10.91
CA TYR A 370 0.80 9.86 11.52
C TYR A 370 0.78 8.45 10.91
N ALA A 371 -0.40 7.82 10.79
CA ALA A 371 -0.56 6.52 10.14
C ALA A 371 -0.09 6.53 8.67
N VAL A 372 -0.52 7.51 7.87
CA VAL A 372 -0.16 7.60 6.45
C VAL A 372 1.34 7.88 6.24
N LYS A 373 1.98 8.71 7.10
CA LYS A 373 3.43 8.97 7.02
C LYS A 373 4.28 7.76 7.46
N SER A 374 3.74 6.86 8.28
CA SER A 374 4.49 5.73 8.84
C SER A 374 4.75 4.56 7.86
N GLY A 375 3.96 4.44 6.79
CA GLY A 375 3.94 3.27 5.91
C GLY A 375 3.30 2.00 6.52
N ASN A 376 3.25 1.87 7.85
CA ASN A 376 2.59 0.78 8.57
C ASN A 376 1.72 1.33 9.71
N ALA A 377 0.44 1.59 9.39
CA ALA A 377 -0.53 2.17 10.31
C ALA A 377 -0.80 1.33 11.57
N GLU A 378 -0.83 0.00 11.45
CA GLU A 378 -1.09 -0.91 12.57
C GLU A 378 0.03 -0.81 13.61
N HIS A 379 1.29 -0.93 13.18
CA HIS A 379 2.44 -0.80 14.07
C HIS A 379 2.59 0.62 14.66
N ALA A 380 2.44 1.66 13.84
CA ALA A 380 2.61 3.04 14.29
C ALA A 380 1.57 3.46 15.33
N LEU A 381 0.28 3.15 15.07
CA LEU A 381 -0.81 3.43 16.01
C LEU A 381 -0.73 2.53 17.24
N GLY A 382 -0.38 1.25 17.08
CA GLY A 382 -0.14 0.33 18.21
C GLY A 382 0.95 0.82 19.17
N LEU A 383 2.06 1.34 18.64
CA LEU A 383 3.12 1.94 19.45
C LEU A 383 2.63 3.20 20.21
N ALA A 384 1.84 4.05 19.58
CA ALA A 384 1.28 5.24 20.23
C ALA A 384 0.27 4.88 21.33
N LEU A 385 -0.51 3.80 21.17
CA LEU A 385 -1.39 3.26 22.21
C LEU A 385 -0.59 2.68 23.38
N GLN A 386 0.47 1.91 23.12
CA GLN A 386 1.38 1.37 24.14
C GLN A 386 2.09 2.48 24.95
N GLN A 387 2.29 3.64 24.35
CA GLN A 387 2.91 4.82 24.96
C GLN A 387 1.88 5.81 25.55
N ALA A 388 0.62 5.42 25.71
CA ALA A 388 -0.41 6.27 26.29
C ALA A 388 -0.10 6.62 27.77
N VAL A 389 -0.38 7.86 28.17
CA VAL A 389 -0.05 8.41 29.48
C VAL A 389 -1.30 8.53 30.36
N TRP A 390 -1.24 8.00 31.58
CA TRP A 390 -2.32 8.09 32.57
C TRP A 390 -2.65 9.56 32.95
N LEU A 391 -3.93 9.90 33.05
CA LEU A 391 -4.40 11.26 33.37
C LEU A 391 -5.04 11.42 34.76
N GLY A 392 -5.27 10.32 35.48
CA GLY A 392 -5.85 10.35 36.83
C GLY A 392 -4.84 10.70 37.93
N GLN A 393 -5.35 10.96 39.13
CA GLN A 393 -4.50 11.27 40.30
C GLN A 393 -3.99 9.99 40.99
N GLY A 394 -2.75 10.02 41.48
CA GLY A 394 -2.11 8.91 42.18
C GLY A 394 -1.25 8.02 41.29
N THR A 395 -0.83 6.86 41.81
CA THR A 395 -0.10 5.85 41.05
C THR A 395 -0.97 5.29 39.94
N ALA A 396 -0.46 5.21 38.70
CA ALA A 396 -1.21 4.64 37.60
C ALA A 396 -1.61 3.17 37.89
N PRO A 397 -2.85 2.75 37.59
CA PRO A 397 -3.22 1.34 37.64
C PRO A 397 -2.32 0.55 36.67
N GLY A 398 -1.89 -0.65 37.08
CA GLY A 398 -0.85 -1.40 36.37
C GLY A 398 -1.18 -1.60 34.89
N ALA A 399 -0.28 -1.16 34.02
CA ALA A 399 -0.48 -1.13 32.56
C ALA A 399 -0.44 -2.53 31.92
N VAL A 400 -1.52 -3.29 32.10
CA VAL A 400 -1.79 -4.53 31.38
C VAL A 400 -2.43 -4.18 30.04
N PHE A 401 -1.63 -4.18 28.97
CA PHE A 401 -2.11 -4.07 27.60
C PHE A 401 -2.65 -5.43 27.11
N SER A 402 -3.87 -5.76 27.53
CA SER A 402 -4.61 -6.94 27.09
C SER A 402 -5.82 -6.52 26.25
N HIS A 403 -5.73 -6.65 24.93
CA HIS A 403 -6.90 -6.57 24.05
C HIS A 403 -7.80 -7.81 24.25
N GLU A 404 -8.66 -7.76 25.27
CA GLU A 404 -9.71 -8.76 25.47
C GLU A 404 -10.71 -8.71 24.32
N ARG A 405 -11.02 -9.88 23.73
CA ARG A 405 -12.22 -10.06 22.90
C ARG A 405 -13.43 -10.30 23.80
N PRO A 406 -14.64 -9.86 23.40
CA PRO A 406 -15.82 -10.00 24.23
C PRO A 406 -16.22 -11.47 24.41
N VAL A 407 -16.45 -11.88 25.65
CA VAL A 407 -17.06 -13.17 26.02
C VAL A 407 -18.15 -12.91 27.07
N SER A 408 -19.23 -13.68 26.99
CA SER A 408 -20.45 -13.53 27.81
C SER A 408 -20.21 -13.78 29.31
N PRO A 409 -21.04 -13.20 30.20
CA PRO A 409 -20.71 -13.09 31.62
C PRO A 409 -21.03 -14.35 32.44
N GLY A 410 -20.18 -14.64 33.43
CA GLY A 410 -20.55 -15.36 34.66
C GLY A 410 -19.75 -16.62 34.97
N VAL A 411 -18.79 -16.52 35.89
CA VAL A 411 -18.81 -17.13 37.24
C VAL A 411 -17.91 -16.25 38.14
N THR A 412 -18.23 -16.12 39.42
CA THR A 412 -17.44 -15.36 40.41
C THR A 412 -16.63 -16.29 41.31
N GLU A 413 -15.34 -16.01 41.50
CA GLU A 413 -14.60 -16.52 42.66
C GLU A 413 -13.52 -15.53 43.14
N LYS A 414 -13.00 -15.71 44.36
CA LYS A 414 -12.19 -14.71 45.08
C LYS A 414 -10.71 -15.09 45.15
N PRO A 415 -9.78 -14.12 45.15
CA PRO A 415 -8.35 -14.39 45.21
C PRO A 415 -7.88 -14.77 46.64
N HIS A 416 -6.79 -15.53 46.71
CA HIS A 416 -6.00 -15.72 47.93
C HIS A 416 -4.51 -15.52 47.61
N ASN A 417 -3.82 -14.66 48.37
CA ASN A 417 -2.37 -14.49 48.29
C ASN A 417 -1.63 -15.64 48.99
N ALA A 418 -0.46 -16.04 48.46
CA ALA A 418 0.79 -16.06 49.23
C ALA A 418 2.06 -16.30 48.36
N ASP A 419 3.07 -15.47 48.61
CA ASP A 419 4.51 -15.76 48.59
C ASP A 419 5.30 -16.15 47.31
N VAL A 420 6.63 -16.03 47.45
CA VAL A 420 7.62 -15.84 46.38
C VAL A 420 8.76 -16.85 46.51
N ALA A 421 9.10 -17.52 45.41
CA ALA A 421 10.35 -18.26 45.27
C ALA A 421 10.92 -18.12 43.85
N LYS A 422 12.26 -18.10 43.72
CA LYS A 422 12.94 -18.09 42.41
C LYS A 422 13.04 -19.52 41.84
N PRO A 423 13.12 -19.68 40.50
CA PRO A 423 12.92 -20.97 39.85
C PRO A 423 14.12 -21.91 39.97
N ALA A 424 13.81 -23.20 40.16
CA ALA A 424 14.69 -24.32 39.83
C ALA A 424 14.21 -24.98 38.53
N ALA A 425 15.12 -25.59 37.77
CA ALA A 425 14.78 -26.18 36.47
C ALA A 425 13.88 -27.42 36.59
N LEU A 426 12.86 -27.50 35.74
CA LEU A 426 11.96 -28.65 35.60
C LEU A 426 11.56 -28.85 34.12
N ALA A 427 11.03 -30.02 33.81
CA ALA A 427 10.86 -30.52 32.45
C ALA A 427 9.75 -29.82 31.64
N ALA A 428 9.73 -30.07 30.34
CA ALA A 428 8.64 -29.66 29.44
C ALA A 428 7.28 -30.24 29.91
N PRO A 429 6.18 -29.49 29.81
CA PRO A 429 4.84 -30.02 30.07
C PRO A 429 4.45 -31.13 29.08
N PRO A 430 3.61 -32.11 29.47
CA PRO A 430 3.01 -33.04 28.53
C PRO A 430 2.00 -32.32 27.62
N GLU A 431 1.88 -32.79 26.38
CA GLU A 431 0.94 -32.22 25.41
C GLU A 431 -0.52 -32.48 25.81
N LEU A 432 -1.36 -31.45 25.67
CA LEU A 432 -2.81 -31.54 25.91
C LEU A 432 -3.51 -32.17 24.69
N THR A 433 -3.52 -33.50 24.63
CA THR A 433 -4.25 -34.26 23.62
C THR A 433 -5.75 -33.94 23.66
N VAL A 434 -6.33 -33.61 22.51
CA VAL A 434 -7.77 -33.39 22.35
C VAL A 434 -8.54 -34.67 22.70
N ALA A 435 -9.70 -34.54 23.37
CA ALA A 435 -10.58 -35.68 23.60
C ALA A 435 -11.21 -36.11 22.25
N PRO A 436 -10.98 -37.35 21.76
CA PRO A 436 -11.45 -37.77 20.44
C PRO A 436 -12.98 -37.84 20.39
N VAL A 437 -13.58 -37.40 19.28
CA VAL A 437 -15.03 -37.50 19.06
C VAL A 437 -15.38 -38.97 18.79
N PRO A 438 -16.17 -39.65 19.64
CA PRO A 438 -16.44 -41.08 19.48
C PRO A 438 -17.30 -41.33 18.23
N CYS A 439 -16.75 -42.10 17.29
CA CYS A 439 -17.44 -42.53 16.08
C CYS A 439 -17.39 -44.05 15.90
N GLU A 440 -18.51 -44.62 15.48
CA GLU A 440 -18.64 -46.05 15.16
C GLU A 440 -18.39 -46.23 13.65
N ARG A 441 -17.36 -46.99 13.26
CA ARG A 441 -17.10 -47.34 11.86
C ARG A 441 -17.82 -48.64 11.50
N THR A 442 -18.75 -48.55 10.55
CA THR A 442 -19.52 -49.71 10.07
C THR A 442 -18.67 -50.65 9.22
N ALA A 443 -19.11 -51.91 9.08
CA ALA A 443 -18.46 -52.90 8.20
C ALA A 443 -18.41 -52.48 6.71
N CYS A 444 -19.25 -51.53 6.28
CA CYS A 444 -19.24 -50.95 4.94
C CYS A 444 -18.32 -49.72 4.80
N GLY A 445 -17.56 -49.36 5.85
CA GLY A 445 -16.63 -48.22 5.87
C GLY A 445 -17.27 -46.86 6.17
N GLU A 446 -18.59 -46.80 6.41
CA GLU A 446 -19.33 -45.58 6.78
C GLU A 446 -19.07 -45.22 8.24
N LEU A 447 -18.99 -43.91 8.55
CA LEU A 447 -18.80 -43.39 9.90
C LEU A 447 -20.15 -42.98 10.52
N LEU A 448 -20.35 -43.31 11.80
CA LEU A 448 -21.53 -42.94 12.58
C LEU A 448 -21.14 -42.13 13.82
N MET A 449 -21.75 -40.96 14.02
CA MET A 449 -21.61 -40.13 15.22
C MET A 449 -23.01 -39.94 15.85
N LYS A 450 -23.13 -40.17 17.17
CA LYS A 450 -24.40 -40.00 17.91
C LYS A 450 -24.35 -38.71 18.72
N SER A 451 -25.40 -37.88 18.62
CA SER A 451 -25.53 -36.63 19.40
C SER A 451 -26.96 -36.44 19.88
N GLY A 452 -27.19 -36.67 21.16
CA GLY A 452 -28.54 -36.67 21.73
C GLY A 452 -29.43 -37.69 21.00
N PRO A 453 -30.64 -37.32 20.54
CA PRO A 453 -31.53 -38.22 19.80
C PRO A 453 -31.15 -38.38 18.31
N ARG A 454 -30.10 -37.69 17.81
CA ARG A 454 -29.73 -37.71 16.39
C ARG A 454 -28.51 -38.60 16.11
N ILE A 455 -28.63 -39.42 15.07
CA ILE A 455 -27.53 -40.15 14.45
C ILE A 455 -27.11 -39.43 13.17
N TRP A 456 -25.83 -39.08 13.12
CA TRP A 456 -25.15 -38.55 11.95
C TRP A 456 -24.38 -39.67 11.27
N ARG A 457 -24.57 -39.86 9.96
CA ARG A 457 -23.96 -40.91 9.15
C ARG A 457 -23.22 -40.29 7.96
N ILE A 458 -21.92 -40.53 7.88
CA ILE A 458 -21.03 -39.95 6.87
C ILE A 458 -20.53 -41.04 5.92
N ARG A 459 -20.63 -40.75 4.61
CA ARG A 459 -20.26 -41.62 3.50
C ARG A 459 -19.36 -40.88 2.51
N GLY A 460 -18.53 -41.64 1.78
CA GLY A 460 -17.80 -41.11 0.62
C GLY A 460 -16.50 -40.37 0.92
N MET A 461 -16.01 -40.37 2.17
CA MET A 461 -14.64 -39.95 2.49
C MET A 461 -13.65 -40.76 1.63
N LYS A 462 -13.02 -40.10 0.67
CA LYS A 462 -11.98 -40.63 -0.23
C LYS A 462 -10.82 -39.64 -0.24
N LYS A 463 -9.59 -40.13 -0.47
CA LYS A 463 -8.42 -39.25 -0.65
C LYS A 463 -8.68 -38.26 -1.79
N SER A 464 -8.78 -36.99 -1.43
CA SER A 464 -8.89 -35.86 -2.35
C SER A 464 -7.46 -35.37 -2.66
N PRO A 465 -7.05 -35.22 -3.93
CA PRO A 465 -5.68 -34.83 -4.28
C PRO A 465 -5.43 -33.30 -4.13
N VAL A 466 -6.35 -32.58 -3.49
CA VAL A 466 -6.28 -31.12 -3.28
C VAL A 466 -6.51 -30.86 -1.78
N PRO A 467 -5.59 -30.16 -1.07
CA PRO A 467 -5.65 -30.01 0.39
C PRO A 467 -6.96 -29.42 0.93
N ASP A 468 -7.57 -28.46 0.23
CA ASP A 468 -8.68 -27.64 0.73
C ASP A 468 -10.10 -28.19 0.43
N VAL A 469 -10.25 -29.47 0.02
CA VAL A 469 -11.51 -30.01 -0.54
C VAL A 469 -11.96 -31.30 0.17
N MET A 470 -12.82 -31.18 1.19
CA MET A 470 -13.36 -32.31 1.95
C MET A 470 -14.82 -32.59 1.56
N LYS A 471 -15.02 -33.26 0.41
CA LYS A 471 -16.36 -33.62 -0.07
C LYS A 471 -16.85 -34.93 0.55
N VAL A 472 -17.99 -34.88 1.23
CA VAL A 472 -18.63 -36.03 1.89
C VAL A 472 -20.15 -36.00 1.72
N ASN A 473 -20.77 -37.18 1.71
CA ASN A 473 -22.21 -37.33 1.80
C ASN A 473 -22.59 -37.50 3.28
N VAL A 474 -23.41 -36.60 3.80
CA VAL A 474 -23.78 -36.56 5.23
C VAL A 474 -25.29 -36.71 5.36
N GLN A 475 -25.71 -37.70 6.14
CA GLN A 475 -27.09 -37.83 6.61
C GLN A 475 -27.14 -37.49 8.11
N VAL A 476 -28.20 -36.81 8.53
CA VAL A 476 -28.62 -36.73 9.93
C VAL A 476 -30.04 -37.27 10.05
N ARG A 477 -30.28 -38.13 11.04
CA ARG A 477 -31.60 -38.69 11.38
C ARG A 477 -31.87 -38.50 12.86
N ASP A 478 -33.04 -38.01 13.22
CA ASP A 478 -33.55 -38.03 14.59
C ASP A 478 -34.31 -39.35 14.85
N GLU A 479 -33.93 -40.08 15.88
CA GLU A 479 -34.56 -41.37 16.23
C GLU A 479 -35.87 -41.21 17.02
N THR A 480 -36.17 -40.01 17.51
CA THR A 480 -37.41 -39.72 18.26
C THR A 480 -38.56 -39.26 17.36
N SER A 481 -38.28 -38.48 16.31
CA SER A 481 -39.26 -38.11 15.27
C SER A 481 -39.23 -39.00 14.03
N GLY A 482 -38.14 -39.72 13.78
CA GLY A 482 -37.91 -40.51 12.56
C GLY A 482 -37.52 -39.68 11.32
N LEU A 483 -37.50 -38.35 11.44
CA LEU A 483 -37.14 -37.42 10.37
C LEU A 483 -35.64 -37.53 10.03
N PHE A 484 -35.29 -37.26 8.77
CA PHE A 484 -33.90 -37.24 8.33
C PHE A 484 -33.68 -36.26 7.17
N HIS A 485 -32.46 -35.70 7.12
CA HIS A 485 -31.94 -34.95 5.96
C HIS A 485 -30.68 -35.65 5.43
N VAL A 486 -30.44 -35.60 4.11
CA VAL A 486 -29.20 -36.12 3.49
C VAL A 486 -28.82 -35.35 2.23
N ASP A 487 -27.55 -34.92 2.16
CA ASP A 487 -26.99 -34.21 1.01
C ASP A 487 -25.46 -34.43 0.93
N THR A 488 -24.82 -33.97 -0.15
CA THR A 488 -23.37 -34.08 -0.40
C THR A 488 -22.73 -32.70 -0.41
N LEU A 489 -21.99 -32.38 0.64
CA LEU A 489 -21.37 -31.08 0.84
C LEU A 489 -19.85 -31.15 0.86
N ASP A 490 -19.23 -29.99 0.64
CA ASP A 490 -17.84 -29.77 0.98
C ASP A 490 -17.76 -29.23 2.42
N MET A 491 -17.12 -29.98 3.30
CA MET A 491 -17.05 -29.67 4.72
C MET A 491 -16.09 -28.52 5.03
N TYR A 492 -15.15 -28.15 4.16
CA TYR A 492 -14.35 -26.93 4.33
C TYR A 492 -15.07 -25.68 3.77
N HIS A 493 -15.88 -25.82 2.74
CA HIS A 493 -16.58 -24.67 2.14
C HIS A 493 -17.78 -24.17 2.98
N ALA A 494 -17.60 -23.03 3.67
CA ALA A 494 -18.54 -22.51 4.66
C ALA A 494 -19.98 -22.31 4.15
N ARG A 495 -20.18 -21.94 2.87
CA ARG A 495 -21.53 -21.81 2.27
C ARG A 495 -22.25 -23.17 2.18
N HIS A 496 -21.54 -24.25 1.88
CA HIS A 496 -22.14 -25.58 1.79
C HIS A 496 -22.55 -26.09 3.17
N ARG A 497 -21.68 -25.92 4.19
CA ARG A 497 -22.06 -26.18 5.59
C ARG A 497 -23.30 -25.39 6.00
N GLN A 498 -23.34 -24.08 5.74
CA GLN A 498 -24.46 -23.24 6.16
C GLN A 498 -25.79 -23.63 5.48
N ASN A 499 -25.76 -23.96 4.19
CA ASN A 499 -26.94 -24.45 3.46
C ASN A 499 -27.45 -25.76 4.04
N TYR A 500 -26.57 -26.75 4.25
CA TYR A 500 -26.91 -28.03 4.87
C TYR A 500 -27.54 -27.84 6.25
N ILE A 501 -26.94 -26.98 7.09
CA ILE A 501 -27.41 -26.68 8.44
C ILE A 501 -28.82 -26.07 8.41
N SER A 502 -29.13 -25.16 7.48
CA SER A 502 -30.49 -24.61 7.34
C SER A 502 -31.51 -25.64 6.89
N THR A 503 -31.21 -26.45 5.88
CA THR A 503 -32.16 -27.44 5.34
C THR A 503 -32.39 -28.57 6.35
N ALA A 504 -31.33 -29.09 6.97
CA ALA A 504 -31.43 -30.11 8.00
C ALA A 504 -32.18 -29.63 9.25
N ALA A 505 -31.99 -28.38 9.69
CA ALA A 505 -32.77 -27.83 10.81
C ALA A 505 -34.27 -27.74 10.48
N GLN A 506 -34.61 -27.36 9.24
CA GLN A 506 -35.99 -27.29 8.77
C GLN A 506 -36.64 -28.67 8.61
N GLU A 507 -35.95 -29.64 8.00
CA GLU A 507 -36.46 -31.01 7.78
C GLU A 507 -36.54 -31.86 9.06
N LEU A 508 -35.78 -31.51 10.11
CA LEU A 508 -35.83 -32.15 11.43
C LEU A 508 -36.68 -31.37 12.46
N GLU A 509 -37.40 -30.32 12.04
CA GLU A 509 -38.21 -29.43 12.89
C GLU A 509 -37.49 -28.95 14.16
N CYS A 510 -36.20 -28.62 14.06
CA CYS A 510 -35.34 -28.36 15.22
C CYS A 510 -34.54 -27.06 15.13
N GLU A 511 -34.04 -26.61 16.27
CA GLU A 511 -33.39 -25.29 16.39
C GLU A 511 -32.03 -25.26 15.68
N LEU A 512 -31.79 -24.17 14.92
CA LEU A 512 -30.67 -24.03 13.98
C LEU A 512 -29.30 -24.11 14.66
N SER A 513 -29.14 -23.58 15.88
CA SER A 513 -27.88 -23.64 16.63
C SER A 513 -27.55 -25.06 17.09
N VAL A 514 -28.54 -25.92 17.34
CA VAL A 514 -28.34 -27.34 17.67
C VAL A 514 -27.69 -28.06 16.49
N ILE A 515 -28.28 -27.98 15.29
CA ILE A 515 -27.72 -28.60 14.08
C ILE A 515 -26.38 -27.96 13.69
N LYS A 516 -26.21 -26.64 13.88
CA LYS A 516 -24.93 -25.95 13.67
C LYS A 516 -23.82 -26.49 14.58
N ARG A 517 -24.12 -26.73 15.85
CA ARG A 517 -23.18 -27.31 16.83
C ARG A 517 -22.84 -28.76 16.51
N GLU A 518 -23.82 -29.55 16.09
CA GLU A 518 -23.61 -30.96 15.74
C GLU A 518 -22.85 -31.13 14.42
N ALA A 519 -23.15 -30.33 13.39
CA ALA A 519 -22.36 -30.28 12.16
C ALA A 519 -20.91 -29.84 12.41
N GLY A 520 -20.67 -28.96 13.39
CA GLY A 520 -19.33 -28.61 13.85
C GLY A 520 -18.56 -29.79 14.49
N ARG A 521 -19.26 -30.67 15.22
CA ARG A 521 -18.68 -31.92 15.73
C ARG A 521 -18.42 -32.95 14.62
N VAL A 522 -19.25 -33.00 13.59
CA VAL A 522 -18.98 -33.83 12.40
C VAL A 522 -17.74 -33.34 11.67
N LEU A 523 -17.54 -32.02 11.53
CA LEU A 523 -16.30 -31.47 10.96
C LEU A 523 -15.07 -31.93 11.77
N LEU A 524 -15.06 -31.69 13.09
CA LEU A 524 -13.96 -32.08 13.97
C LEU A 524 -13.71 -33.60 13.96
N MET A 525 -14.76 -34.43 13.88
CA MET A 525 -14.62 -35.88 13.74
C MET A 525 -14.02 -36.30 12.40
N LEU A 526 -14.32 -35.60 11.30
CA LEU A 526 -13.73 -35.88 9.98
C LEU A 526 -12.27 -35.39 9.91
N GLU A 527 -11.96 -34.26 10.53
CA GLU A 527 -10.59 -33.75 10.70
C GLU A 527 -9.78 -34.75 11.53
N GLN A 528 -10.22 -35.12 12.74
CA GLN A 528 -9.56 -36.15 13.56
C GLN A 528 -9.39 -37.51 12.87
N GLN A 529 -10.32 -37.93 12.00
CA GLN A 529 -10.17 -39.15 11.19
C GLN A 529 -9.21 -38.96 10.02
N GLN A 530 -9.13 -37.77 9.43
CA GLN A 530 -8.13 -37.44 8.41
C GLN A 530 -6.73 -37.36 9.02
N ASP A 531 -6.59 -36.71 10.18
CA ASP A 531 -5.33 -36.57 10.91
C ASP A 531 -4.85 -37.94 11.41
N ALA A 532 -5.73 -38.77 11.97
CA ALA A 532 -5.38 -40.16 12.34
C ALA A 532 -5.04 -41.03 11.12
N GLN A 533 -5.66 -40.80 9.97
CA GLN A 533 -5.30 -41.49 8.72
C GLN A 533 -3.96 -40.97 8.16
N GLN A 534 -3.66 -39.67 8.30
CA GLN A 534 -2.37 -39.08 7.92
C GLN A 534 -1.26 -39.50 8.88
N GLN A 535 -1.53 -39.62 10.18
CA GLN A 535 -0.62 -40.18 11.18
C GLN A 535 -0.38 -41.66 10.93
N ALA A 536 -1.40 -42.47 10.66
CA ALA A 536 -1.22 -43.88 10.28
C ALA A 536 -0.45 -44.03 8.96
N ASP A 537 -0.73 -43.18 7.96
CA ASP A 537 0.03 -43.13 6.70
C ASP A 537 1.48 -42.63 6.92
N ALA A 538 1.73 -41.77 7.91
CA ALA A 538 3.05 -41.22 8.27
C ALA A 538 3.84 -42.10 9.25
N GLU A 539 3.20 -42.95 10.04
CA GLU A 539 3.83 -44.05 10.79
C GLU A 539 4.21 -45.18 9.82
N ALA A 540 3.34 -45.49 8.85
CA ALA A 540 3.65 -46.39 7.76
C ALA A 540 4.70 -45.83 6.77
N SER A 541 4.83 -44.50 6.69
CA SER A 541 5.84 -43.77 5.92
C SER A 541 6.88 -43.08 6.82
N GLY A 542 7.14 -43.65 8.01
CA GLY A 542 7.96 -43.06 9.05
C GLY A 542 9.41 -42.88 8.63
N THR A 543 9.78 -41.63 8.30
CA THR A 543 11.14 -41.17 7.97
C THR A 543 11.93 -42.16 7.09
N THR A 544 11.48 -42.33 5.84
CA THR A 544 12.42 -42.63 4.75
C THR A 544 13.38 -41.45 4.60
N ALA A 545 14.43 -41.44 5.42
CA ALA A 545 15.68 -40.85 5.01
C ALA A 545 16.01 -41.43 3.63
N VAL A 546 16.18 -40.58 2.62
CA VAL A 546 16.40 -41.02 1.24
C VAL A 546 17.70 -41.80 1.22
N THR A 547 17.61 -43.13 1.21
CA THR A 547 18.76 -44.02 1.17
C THR A 547 19.35 -43.97 -0.23
N VAL A 548 20.20 -42.96 -0.45
CA VAL A 548 21.07 -42.82 -1.61
C VAL A 548 21.75 -44.18 -1.85
N SER A 549 21.69 -44.70 -3.07
CA SER A 549 22.31 -45.99 -3.36
C SER A 549 23.84 -45.87 -3.24
N ALA A 550 24.55 -46.97 -2.98
CA ALA A 550 26.01 -46.93 -2.88
C ALA A 550 26.69 -46.45 -4.19
N GLU A 551 26.01 -46.61 -5.34
CA GLU A 551 26.46 -46.11 -6.64
C GLU A 551 26.17 -44.60 -6.79
N ASP A 552 24.98 -44.13 -6.39
CA ASP A 552 24.63 -42.71 -6.33
C ASP A 552 25.53 -41.93 -5.35
N GLU A 553 25.83 -42.51 -4.19
CA GLU A 553 26.69 -41.90 -3.16
C GLU A 553 28.13 -41.78 -3.67
N ALA A 554 28.65 -42.82 -4.33
CA ALA A 554 29.96 -42.77 -4.96
C ALA A 554 30.02 -41.72 -6.09
N ALA A 555 28.98 -41.60 -6.92
CA ALA A 555 28.91 -40.58 -7.98
C ALA A 555 28.82 -39.16 -7.41
N ALA A 556 27.97 -38.95 -6.39
CA ALA A 556 27.82 -37.67 -5.71
C ALA A 556 29.11 -37.24 -4.97
N LEU A 557 29.80 -38.20 -4.32
CA LEU A 557 31.09 -37.96 -3.69
C LEU A 557 32.18 -37.65 -4.72
N ALA A 558 32.20 -38.36 -5.86
CA ALA A 558 33.14 -38.10 -6.96
C ALA A 558 33.00 -36.67 -7.50
N LEU A 559 31.77 -36.17 -7.67
CA LEU A 559 31.50 -34.76 -7.99
C LEU A 559 32.06 -33.84 -6.89
N LEU A 560 31.70 -34.06 -5.62
CA LEU A 560 32.15 -33.20 -4.50
C LEU A 560 33.68 -33.19 -4.29
N THR A 561 34.39 -34.25 -4.67
CA THR A 561 35.86 -34.32 -4.64
C THR A 561 36.56 -33.77 -5.89
N SER A 562 35.81 -33.36 -6.92
CA SER A 562 36.38 -32.86 -8.18
C SER A 562 37.06 -31.50 -8.04
N PRO A 563 38.32 -31.32 -8.48
CA PRO A 563 39.02 -30.03 -8.37
C PRO A 563 38.35 -28.91 -9.18
N ASN A 564 37.58 -29.27 -10.23
CA ASN A 564 36.84 -28.33 -11.07
C ASN A 564 35.34 -28.30 -10.72
N LEU A 565 34.94 -28.68 -9.51
CA LEU A 565 33.55 -28.76 -9.03
C LEU A 565 32.71 -27.53 -9.43
N THR A 566 33.23 -26.32 -9.23
CA THR A 566 32.55 -25.07 -9.57
C THR A 566 32.25 -24.93 -11.07
N GLU A 567 33.18 -25.35 -11.95
CA GLU A 567 32.98 -25.31 -13.41
C GLU A 567 32.03 -26.41 -13.88
N GLN A 568 32.12 -27.60 -13.27
CA GLN A 568 31.19 -28.70 -13.54
C GLN A 568 29.76 -28.30 -13.21
N ILE A 569 29.49 -27.74 -12.02
CA ILE A 569 28.17 -27.21 -11.64
C ILE A 569 27.63 -26.21 -12.68
N ILE A 570 28.46 -25.30 -13.22
CA ILE A 570 28.02 -24.35 -14.27
C ILE A 570 27.65 -25.09 -15.57
N ASN A 571 28.46 -26.07 -15.98
CA ASN A 571 28.22 -26.86 -17.19
C ASN A 571 26.99 -27.77 -17.04
N ASP A 572 26.78 -28.37 -15.88
CA ASP A 572 25.65 -29.24 -15.58
C ASP A 572 24.33 -28.45 -15.51
N MET A 573 24.37 -27.21 -14.99
CA MET A 573 23.26 -26.24 -15.10
C MET A 573 22.98 -25.83 -16.55
N ALA A 574 24.03 -25.69 -17.38
CA ALA A 574 23.87 -25.40 -18.80
C ALA A 574 23.28 -26.60 -19.57
N ALA A 575 23.65 -27.84 -19.22
CA ALA A 575 23.07 -29.08 -19.75
C ALA A 575 21.61 -29.28 -19.30
N CYS A 576 21.28 -28.93 -18.04
CA CYS A 576 19.89 -28.79 -17.57
C CYS A 576 19.09 -27.75 -18.39
N GLY A 577 19.78 -26.90 -19.14
CA GLY A 577 19.26 -25.98 -20.14
C GLY A 577 18.78 -24.66 -19.55
N VAL A 578 19.72 -23.94 -18.95
CA VAL A 578 19.72 -22.49 -18.78
C VAL A 578 20.98 -21.95 -19.46
N VAL A 579 20.86 -20.86 -20.23
CA VAL A 579 21.98 -20.29 -21.00
C VAL A 579 22.29 -18.88 -20.49
N GLY A 580 23.56 -18.46 -20.50
CA GLY A 580 23.97 -17.06 -20.32
C GLY A 580 23.78 -16.43 -18.94
N GLU A 581 23.51 -17.23 -17.90
CA GLU A 581 23.26 -16.79 -16.52
C GLU A 581 24.24 -17.41 -15.49
N SER A 582 25.43 -17.86 -15.91
CA SER A 582 26.36 -18.67 -15.09
C SER A 582 26.66 -18.07 -13.71
N THR A 583 26.97 -16.76 -13.63
CA THR A 583 27.21 -16.05 -12.36
C THR A 583 25.98 -16.07 -11.44
N ASN A 584 24.80 -15.77 -12.00
CA ASN A 584 23.53 -15.73 -11.26
C ASN A 584 23.12 -17.13 -10.76
N LEU A 585 23.28 -18.16 -11.61
CA LEU A 585 23.04 -19.56 -11.29
C LEU A 585 23.96 -20.06 -10.18
N LEU A 586 25.28 -19.86 -10.31
CA LEU A 586 26.26 -20.26 -9.31
C LEU A 586 26.04 -19.53 -7.97
N THR A 587 25.76 -18.22 -8.01
CA THR A 587 25.45 -17.46 -6.79
C THR A 587 24.18 -17.97 -6.11
N GLY A 588 23.13 -18.30 -6.88
CA GLY A 588 21.91 -18.93 -6.37
C GLY A 588 22.18 -20.30 -5.73
N TYR A 589 23.03 -21.12 -6.35
CA TYR A 589 23.41 -22.45 -5.84
C TYR A 589 24.29 -22.37 -4.57
N LEU A 590 25.24 -21.43 -4.51
CA LEU A 590 26.03 -21.16 -3.31
C LEU A 590 25.16 -20.60 -2.17
N ALA A 591 24.20 -19.73 -2.48
CA ALA A 591 23.18 -19.34 -1.51
C ALA A 591 22.37 -20.57 -1.03
N ALA A 592 21.97 -21.48 -1.93
CA ALA A 592 21.28 -22.70 -1.56
C ALA A 592 22.14 -23.63 -0.67
N VAL A 593 23.45 -23.77 -0.92
CA VAL A 593 24.39 -24.47 -0.02
C VAL A 593 24.46 -23.82 1.36
N SER A 594 24.40 -22.48 1.43
CA SER A 594 24.51 -21.73 2.69
C SER A 594 23.40 -22.04 3.71
N ARG A 595 22.31 -22.74 3.32
CA ARG A 595 21.29 -23.29 4.26
C ARG A 595 21.91 -24.15 5.38
N LYS A 596 23.05 -24.80 5.12
CA LYS A 596 23.79 -25.65 6.08
C LYS A 596 24.72 -24.83 7.02
N LEU A 597 24.82 -23.51 6.87
CA LEU A 597 25.54 -22.60 7.79
C LEU A 597 24.60 -22.05 8.88
N ASP A 598 25.20 -21.54 9.97
CA ASP A 598 24.48 -20.87 11.07
C ASP A 598 23.70 -19.62 10.62
N LYS A 599 24.16 -18.97 9.54
CA LYS A 599 23.59 -17.74 8.99
C LYS A 599 23.58 -17.82 7.45
N PRO A 600 22.51 -18.38 6.85
CA PRO A 600 22.39 -18.49 5.40
C PRO A 600 22.33 -17.13 4.70
N LEU A 601 22.66 -17.13 3.42
CA LEU A 601 22.37 -16.05 2.49
C LEU A 601 20.86 -16.00 2.19
N ALA A 602 20.37 -14.81 1.86
CA ALA A 602 19.07 -14.61 1.24
C ALA A 602 19.27 -14.04 -0.17
N VAL A 603 18.43 -14.45 -1.11
CA VAL A 603 18.49 -14.07 -2.53
C VAL A 603 17.17 -13.45 -2.95
N LEU A 604 17.23 -12.31 -3.64
CA LEU A 604 16.09 -11.69 -4.33
C LEU A 604 16.40 -11.60 -5.83
N ILE A 605 15.63 -12.29 -6.65
CA ILE A 605 15.73 -12.23 -8.11
C ILE A 605 14.80 -11.12 -8.63
N GLN A 606 15.40 -10.06 -9.16
CA GLN A 606 14.70 -8.87 -9.68
C GLN A 606 14.86 -8.79 -11.21
N SER A 607 13.74 -8.62 -11.90
CA SER A 607 13.71 -8.40 -13.36
C SER A 607 12.36 -7.82 -13.80
N SER A 608 12.22 -7.44 -15.07
CA SER A 608 10.91 -7.15 -15.67
C SER A 608 10.02 -8.40 -15.76
N SER A 609 8.77 -8.23 -16.19
CA SER A 609 7.87 -9.37 -16.39
C SER A 609 8.29 -10.20 -17.61
N ALA A 610 8.06 -11.51 -17.57
CA ALA A 610 8.49 -12.51 -18.57
C ALA A 610 10.01 -12.67 -18.82
N ALA A 611 10.89 -11.89 -18.16
CA ALA A 611 12.34 -11.97 -18.33
C ALA A 611 13.03 -13.27 -17.80
N GLY A 612 12.29 -14.25 -17.27
CA GLY A 612 12.86 -15.56 -16.86
C GLY A 612 13.21 -15.72 -15.38
N LYS A 613 12.84 -14.78 -14.48
CA LYS A 613 13.11 -14.87 -13.03
C LYS A 613 12.69 -16.19 -12.37
N SER A 614 11.48 -16.70 -12.67
CA SER A 614 11.02 -17.99 -12.15
C SER A 614 11.90 -19.12 -12.68
N SER A 615 12.25 -19.10 -13.97
CA SER A 615 13.13 -20.09 -14.58
C SER A 615 14.53 -20.14 -13.94
N LEU A 616 15.07 -19.00 -13.50
CA LEU A 616 16.33 -18.93 -12.74
C LEU A 616 16.17 -19.56 -11.34
N MET A 617 15.08 -19.23 -10.63
CA MET A 617 14.75 -19.81 -9.33
C MET A 617 14.56 -21.33 -9.43
N ASP A 618 13.67 -21.79 -10.32
CA ASP A 618 13.33 -23.20 -10.51
C ASP A 618 14.54 -24.02 -10.97
N ALA A 619 15.44 -23.45 -11.78
CA ALA A 619 16.69 -24.12 -12.19
C ALA A 619 17.60 -24.43 -10.98
N VAL A 620 17.77 -23.47 -10.06
CA VAL A 620 18.56 -23.69 -8.84
C VAL A 620 17.83 -24.64 -7.88
N LEU A 621 16.52 -24.45 -7.67
CA LEU A 621 15.74 -25.26 -6.74
C LEU A 621 15.62 -26.73 -7.16
N ASN A 622 15.67 -27.06 -8.44
CA ASN A 622 15.58 -28.45 -8.91
C ASN A 622 16.85 -29.26 -8.60
N LEU A 623 18.01 -28.61 -8.49
CA LEU A 623 19.26 -29.24 -8.06
C LEU A 623 19.36 -29.42 -6.53
N MET A 624 18.32 -29.02 -5.78
CA MET A 624 18.25 -29.15 -4.32
C MET A 624 17.30 -30.30 -3.93
N PRO A 625 17.57 -31.02 -2.82
CA PRO A 625 16.73 -32.14 -2.38
C PRO A 625 15.29 -31.68 -2.11
N GLU A 626 14.31 -32.49 -2.48
CA GLU A 626 12.89 -32.14 -2.34
C GLU A 626 12.48 -31.98 -0.87
N GLU A 627 13.09 -32.79 0.01
CA GLU A 627 12.92 -32.74 1.46
C GLU A 627 13.56 -31.50 2.12
N GLU A 628 14.45 -30.79 1.42
CA GLU A 628 15.13 -29.58 1.91
C GLU A 628 14.64 -28.28 1.24
N ARG A 629 13.63 -28.34 0.37
CA ARG A 629 13.04 -27.17 -0.33
C ARG A 629 11.53 -27.04 -0.05
N ILE A 630 11.06 -25.82 0.15
CA ILE A 630 9.64 -25.48 0.30
C ILE A 630 9.36 -24.29 -0.63
N GLN A 631 8.38 -24.43 -1.53
CA GLN A 631 8.07 -23.42 -2.56
C GLN A 631 6.60 -23.01 -2.49
N TYR A 632 6.34 -21.69 -2.38
CA TYR A 632 5.00 -21.12 -2.37
C TYR A 632 4.83 -20.08 -3.49
N SER A 633 3.69 -20.10 -4.19
CA SER A 633 3.34 -19.09 -5.20
C SER A 633 2.89 -17.75 -4.60
N ALA A 634 2.36 -17.78 -3.38
CA ALA A 634 2.08 -16.63 -2.52
C ALA A 634 1.87 -17.15 -1.08
N MET A 635 2.15 -16.33 -0.06
CA MET A 635 1.98 -16.69 1.34
C MET A 635 1.68 -15.45 2.18
N THR A 636 0.77 -15.57 3.16
CA THR A 636 0.53 -14.48 4.12
C THR A 636 1.56 -14.50 5.23
N GLY A 637 1.94 -13.34 5.78
CA GLY A 637 2.86 -13.27 6.92
C GLY A 637 2.37 -14.04 8.15
N GLN A 638 1.06 -14.23 8.33
CA GLN A 638 0.49 -15.07 9.39
C GLN A 638 0.78 -16.56 9.16
N SER A 639 0.58 -17.06 7.93
CA SER A 639 0.82 -18.47 7.56
C SER A 639 2.22 -18.95 7.93
N LEU A 640 3.24 -18.10 7.78
CA LEU A 640 4.64 -18.42 8.07
C LEU A 640 4.89 -18.75 9.57
N TYR A 641 4.09 -18.22 10.50
CA TYR A 641 4.20 -18.57 11.93
C TYR A 641 3.54 -19.91 12.27
N TYR A 642 2.47 -20.29 11.57
CA TYR A 642 1.75 -21.54 11.81
C TYR A 642 2.40 -22.76 11.15
N LEU A 643 3.51 -22.58 10.42
CA LEU A 643 4.39 -23.66 9.95
C LEU A 643 5.16 -24.39 11.09
N GLY A 644 4.85 -24.13 12.37
CA GLY A 644 5.58 -24.69 13.52
C GLY A 644 5.60 -26.21 13.63
N GLU A 645 4.64 -26.90 13.01
CA GLU A 645 4.62 -28.37 12.90
C GLU A 645 5.69 -28.90 11.90
N THR A 646 6.21 -28.03 11.04
CA THR A 646 7.28 -28.34 10.07
C THR A 646 8.54 -27.50 10.32
N SER A 647 9.60 -28.14 10.83
CA SER A 647 10.90 -27.45 10.99
C SER A 647 11.41 -26.88 9.66
N LEU A 648 11.80 -25.60 9.68
CA LEU A 648 12.47 -24.89 8.56
C LEU A 648 14.00 -24.94 8.66
N GLN A 649 14.55 -25.59 9.69
CA GLN A 649 15.99 -25.71 9.91
C GLN A 649 16.68 -26.36 8.71
N HIS A 650 17.72 -25.69 8.20
CA HIS A 650 18.53 -26.09 7.05
C HIS A 650 17.76 -26.26 5.73
N LYS A 651 16.55 -25.67 5.62
CA LYS A 651 15.75 -25.69 4.39
C LYS A 651 15.90 -24.42 3.56
N ILE A 652 15.37 -24.48 2.34
CA ILE A 652 15.20 -23.35 1.42
C ILE A 652 13.72 -22.99 1.39
N LEU A 653 13.38 -21.76 1.77
CA LEU A 653 12.04 -21.19 1.61
C LEU A 653 12.02 -20.31 0.36
N ALA A 654 11.40 -20.84 -0.70
CA ALA A 654 11.21 -20.16 -1.96
C ALA A 654 9.82 -19.51 -2.03
N ILE A 655 9.76 -18.21 -2.34
CA ILE A 655 8.51 -17.47 -2.50
C ILE A 655 8.50 -16.82 -3.89
N ALA A 656 7.59 -17.31 -4.72
CA ALA A 656 7.25 -16.70 -5.98
C ALA A 656 6.37 -15.44 -5.76
N GLU A 657 6.43 -14.54 -6.73
CA GLU A 657 5.58 -13.36 -6.88
C GLU A 657 5.69 -12.24 -5.81
N GLU A 658 5.49 -11.01 -6.30
CA GLU A 658 5.68 -9.76 -5.56
C GLU A 658 4.77 -9.63 -4.33
N GLU A 659 3.53 -10.11 -4.44
CA GLU A 659 2.51 -9.96 -3.39
C GLU A 659 2.75 -10.89 -2.20
N GLY A 660 3.30 -12.09 -2.43
CA GLY A 660 3.73 -13.00 -1.35
C GLY A 660 4.89 -12.40 -0.56
N VAL A 661 5.87 -11.80 -1.24
CA VAL A 661 6.97 -11.07 -0.58
C VAL A 661 6.43 -9.89 0.23
N ARG A 662 5.52 -9.09 -0.33
CA ARG A 662 4.90 -7.93 0.35
C ARG A 662 4.14 -8.33 1.62
N GLN A 663 3.33 -9.39 1.56
CA GLN A 663 2.51 -9.83 2.69
C GLN A 663 3.30 -10.58 3.79
N ALA A 664 4.46 -11.15 3.48
CA ALA A 664 5.31 -11.87 4.43
C ALA A 664 6.54 -11.07 4.92
N ALA A 665 6.83 -9.90 4.33
CA ALA A 665 8.07 -9.14 4.50
C ALA A 665 8.56 -9.00 5.96
N TYR A 666 7.69 -8.66 6.91
CA TYR A 666 8.08 -8.50 8.32
C TYR A 666 8.56 -9.81 8.97
N ALA A 667 7.85 -10.92 8.74
CA ALA A 667 8.25 -12.22 9.26
C ALA A 667 9.50 -12.77 8.54
N LEU A 668 9.67 -12.48 7.24
CA LEU A 668 10.90 -12.80 6.52
C LEU A 668 12.11 -12.01 7.06
N LYS A 669 11.95 -10.74 7.43
CA LYS A 669 13.00 -9.94 8.08
C LYS A 669 13.47 -10.54 9.40
N LEU A 670 12.53 -10.89 10.29
CA LEU A 670 12.80 -11.50 11.61
C LEU A 670 13.50 -12.85 11.46
N LEU A 671 12.95 -13.74 10.63
CA LEU A 671 13.49 -15.08 10.40
C LEU A 671 14.93 -15.04 9.86
N GLN A 672 15.31 -13.96 9.16
CA GLN A 672 16.66 -13.74 8.65
C GLN A 672 17.60 -13.05 9.68
N SER A 673 17.12 -12.10 10.49
CA SER A 673 17.99 -11.39 11.46
C SER A 673 18.20 -12.17 12.76
N ASP A 674 17.15 -12.85 13.23
CA ASP A 674 17.06 -13.41 14.58
C ASP A 674 17.20 -14.95 14.55
N GLY A 675 17.02 -15.56 13.36
CA GLY A 675 17.13 -17.01 13.15
C GLY A 675 15.94 -17.82 13.63
N GLU A 676 14.92 -17.18 14.20
CA GLU A 676 13.66 -17.82 14.62
C GLU A 676 12.48 -16.87 14.44
N LEU A 677 11.27 -17.44 14.40
CA LEU A 677 10.01 -16.73 14.56
C LEU A 677 9.28 -17.26 15.78
N LYS A 678 8.65 -16.36 16.52
CA LYS A 678 7.77 -16.65 17.66
C LYS A 678 6.52 -15.80 17.56
N ILE A 679 5.36 -16.41 17.74
CA ILE A 679 4.12 -15.70 18.00
C ILE A 679 3.33 -16.41 19.10
N ALA A 680 2.83 -15.63 20.07
CA ALA A 680 1.87 -16.10 21.04
C ALA A 680 0.47 -15.93 20.44
N SER A 681 -0.25 -17.03 20.22
CA SER A 681 -1.60 -17.01 19.63
C SER A 681 -2.59 -17.73 20.54
N THR A 682 -3.73 -17.09 20.83
CA THR A 682 -4.72 -17.57 21.79
C THR A 682 -5.69 -18.56 21.14
N GLY A 683 -5.34 -19.84 21.22
CA GLY A 683 -6.25 -20.94 20.90
C GLY A 683 -7.28 -21.16 22.00
N LYS A 684 -8.28 -22.00 21.72
CA LYS A 684 -9.12 -22.59 22.78
C LYS A 684 -8.63 -24.00 23.08
N ASN A 685 -8.55 -24.35 24.36
CA ASN A 685 -8.39 -25.73 24.78
C ASN A 685 -9.70 -26.47 24.47
N GLU A 686 -9.62 -27.50 23.64
CA GLU A 686 -10.79 -28.22 23.13
C GLU A 686 -11.48 -29.09 24.19
N GLN A 687 -10.82 -29.37 25.32
CA GLN A 687 -11.42 -30.06 26.46
C GLN A 687 -12.11 -29.12 27.45
N SER A 688 -11.50 -27.97 27.79
CA SER A 688 -12.03 -27.03 28.80
C SER A 688 -12.80 -25.82 28.23
N GLY A 689 -12.64 -25.53 26.93
CA GLY A 689 -13.19 -24.34 26.27
C GLY A 689 -12.46 -23.02 26.59
N GLU A 690 -11.47 -23.09 27.48
CA GLU A 690 -10.66 -21.99 28.00
C GLU A 690 -9.69 -21.44 26.95
N LEU A 691 -9.35 -20.15 27.03
CA LEU A 691 -8.37 -19.53 26.13
C LEU A 691 -6.95 -19.84 26.60
N VAL A 692 -6.25 -20.69 25.85
CA VAL A 692 -4.86 -21.07 26.12
C VAL A 692 -3.96 -20.44 25.05
N THR A 693 -3.07 -19.57 25.48
CA THR A 693 -2.00 -19.03 24.65
C THR A 693 -1.04 -20.15 24.25
N ARG A 694 -1.04 -20.52 22.98
CA ARG A 694 -0.03 -21.41 22.38
C ARG A 694 1.07 -20.55 21.78
N GLU A 695 2.33 -20.80 22.17
CA GLU A 695 3.49 -20.20 21.50
C GLU A 695 3.81 -21.02 20.25
N TYR A 696 3.61 -20.44 19.08
CA TYR A 696 4.03 -21.02 17.81
C TYR A 696 5.44 -20.53 17.51
N ARG A 697 6.41 -21.45 17.48
CA ARG A 697 7.83 -21.15 17.29
C ARG A 697 8.37 -21.90 16.08
N VAL A 698 8.84 -21.16 15.07
CA VAL A 698 9.46 -21.70 13.87
C VAL A 698 10.96 -21.40 13.94
N GLN A 699 11.80 -22.43 13.91
CA GLN A 699 13.25 -22.29 14.03
C GLN A 699 13.92 -22.36 12.66
N GLY A 700 14.79 -21.39 12.37
CA GLY A 700 15.84 -21.49 11.37
C GLY A 700 17.12 -22.12 11.96
N PRO A 701 18.25 -22.09 11.24
CA PRO A 701 18.53 -21.29 10.04
C PRO A 701 17.76 -21.75 8.80
N VAL A 702 17.39 -20.81 7.93
CA VAL A 702 16.71 -21.06 6.65
C VAL A 702 17.30 -20.16 5.56
N MET A 703 17.39 -20.68 4.33
CA MET A 703 17.77 -19.89 3.15
C MET A 703 16.51 -19.30 2.51
N LEU A 704 16.48 -18.00 2.23
CA LEU A 704 15.34 -17.33 1.58
C LEU A 704 15.64 -17.08 0.10
N MET A 705 14.76 -17.57 -0.79
CA MET A 705 14.85 -17.29 -2.23
C MET A 705 13.55 -16.66 -2.74
N LEU A 706 13.63 -15.38 -3.09
CA LEU A 706 12.48 -14.53 -3.38
C LEU A 706 12.54 -14.05 -4.85
N THR A 707 11.38 -13.85 -5.49
CA THR A 707 11.31 -13.27 -6.85
C THR A 707 10.42 -12.03 -6.88
N THR A 708 10.76 -11.03 -7.70
CA THR A 708 9.96 -9.79 -7.79
C THR A 708 9.87 -9.21 -9.21
N THR A 709 8.73 -8.55 -9.48
CA THR A 709 8.51 -7.64 -10.62
C THR A 709 8.76 -6.18 -10.28
N ALA A 710 8.66 -5.80 -9.00
CA ALA A 710 8.80 -4.42 -8.57
C ALA A 710 10.27 -3.99 -8.51
N ILE A 711 10.51 -2.77 -8.97
CA ILE A 711 11.71 -1.98 -8.60
C ILE A 711 11.58 -1.50 -7.15
N ASP A 712 10.35 -1.22 -6.72
CA ASP A 712 9.96 -0.71 -5.40
C ASP A 712 9.67 -1.89 -4.45
N VAL A 713 10.73 -2.43 -3.86
CA VAL A 713 10.69 -3.44 -2.78
C VAL A 713 11.18 -2.77 -1.49
N ASP A 714 10.67 -3.24 -0.35
CA ASP A 714 11.12 -2.79 0.98
C ASP A 714 12.65 -2.71 1.08
N GLU A 715 13.16 -1.48 1.27
CA GLU A 715 14.60 -1.19 1.25
C GLU A 715 15.36 -1.94 2.35
N GLU A 716 14.69 -2.22 3.47
CA GLU A 716 15.25 -2.97 4.58
C GLU A 716 15.47 -4.45 4.23
N LEU A 717 14.58 -5.05 3.43
CA LEU A 717 14.68 -6.42 2.91
C LEU A 717 15.69 -6.49 1.75
N LEU A 718 15.68 -5.52 0.83
CA LEU A 718 16.71 -5.36 -0.21
C LEU A 718 18.11 -5.30 0.41
N ASN A 719 18.30 -4.46 1.42
CA ASN A 719 19.58 -4.32 2.13
C ASN A 719 19.98 -5.59 2.91
N ARG A 720 19.11 -6.61 3.07
CA ARG A 720 19.45 -7.92 3.66
C ARG A 720 19.68 -9.04 2.62
N CYS A 721 19.18 -8.93 1.40
CA CYS A 721 19.36 -9.95 0.35
C CYS A 721 20.58 -9.69 -0.54
N LEU A 722 21.05 -10.72 -1.26
CA LEU A 722 21.78 -10.58 -2.51
C LEU A 722 20.76 -10.35 -3.64
N VAL A 723 20.95 -9.30 -4.45
CA VAL A 723 20.02 -8.94 -5.53
C VAL A 723 20.56 -9.47 -6.86
N LEU A 724 19.93 -10.53 -7.38
CA LEU A 724 20.29 -11.09 -8.70
C LEU A 724 19.46 -10.40 -9.79
N THR A 725 20.14 -9.94 -10.84
CA THR A 725 19.52 -9.24 -11.97
C THR A 725 19.67 -10.07 -13.25
N VAL A 726 18.54 -10.46 -13.83
CA VAL A 726 18.47 -11.34 -15.01
C VAL A 726 18.87 -10.58 -16.27
N ASN A 727 19.53 -11.25 -17.22
CA ASN A 727 20.07 -10.64 -18.43
C ASN A 727 18.96 -10.45 -19.50
N GLU A 728 18.45 -9.22 -19.64
CA GLU A 728 17.41 -8.86 -20.61
C GLU A 728 17.97 -8.49 -22.02
N SER A 729 19.20 -8.91 -22.35
CA SER A 729 19.82 -8.59 -23.66
C SER A 729 19.19 -9.35 -24.83
N ARG A 730 19.38 -8.80 -26.04
CA ARG A 730 18.87 -9.40 -27.28
C ARG A 730 19.62 -10.69 -27.61
N GLU A 731 20.90 -10.72 -27.31
CA GLU A 731 21.85 -11.79 -27.52
C GLU A 731 21.47 -12.99 -26.64
N GLN A 732 21.19 -12.74 -25.35
CA GLN A 732 20.64 -13.71 -24.42
C GLN A 732 19.27 -14.23 -24.88
N THR A 733 18.38 -13.34 -25.31
CA THR A 733 17.05 -13.73 -25.86
C THR A 733 17.20 -14.64 -27.09
N GLN A 734 18.17 -14.38 -27.97
CA GLN A 734 18.47 -15.23 -29.12
C GLN A 734 19.03 -16.60 -28.72
N ALA A 735 19.90 -16.64 -27.71
CA ALA A 735 20.46 -17.88 -27.17
C ALA A 735 19.37 -18.77 -26.54
N ILE A 736 18.48 -18.19 -25.73
CA ILE A 736 17.31 -18.88 -25.15
C ILE A 736 16.43 -19.45 -26.26
N HIS A 737 16.10 -18.66 -27.30
CA HIS A 737 15.33 -19.15 -28.45
C HIS A 737 16.05 -20.26 -29.25
N ALA A 738 17.38 -20.24 -29.31
CA ALA A 738 18.16 -21.30 -29.97
C ALA A 738 18.11 -22.61 -29.18
N MET A 739 18.31 -22.54 -27.86
CA MET A 739 18.18 -23.69 -26.95
C MET A 739 16.75 -24.26 -26.96
N GLN A 740 15.72 -23.41 -26.92
CA GLN A 740 14.32 -23.86 -27.00
C GLN A 740 14.03 -24.61 -28.31
N ARG A 741 14.56 -24.15 -29.45
CA ARG A 741 14.49 -24.91 -30.71
C ARG A 741 15.27 -26.22 -30.66
N HIS A 742 16.45 -26.24 -30.02
CA HIS A 742 17.26 -27.45 -29.89
C HIS A 742 16.58 -28.53 -29.04
N ARG A 743 15.90 -28.19 -27.94
CA ARG A 743 15.07 -29.12 -27.16
C ARG A 743 13.99 -29.82 -28.00
N GLN A 744 13.46 -29.18 -29.04
CA GLN A 744 12.48 -29.76 -29.96
C GLN A 744 13.09 -30.69 -31.03
N THR A 745 14.39 -31.00 -30.95
CA THR A 745 15.09 -31.96 -31.83
C THR A 745 15.30 -33.30 -31.11
N LEU A 746 15.51 -34.39 -31.87
CA LEU A 746 15.82 -35.70 -31.29
C LEU A 746 17.03 -35.67 -30.34
N ALA A 747 18.07 -34.88 -30.66
CA ALA A 747 19.22 -34.70 -29.78
C ALA A 747 18.87 -33.95 -28.48
N GLY A 748 17.95 -32.99 -28.54
CA GLY A 748 17.43 -32.30 -27.35
C GLY A 748 16.58 -33.20 -26.45
N LEU A 749 15.75 -34.06 -27.04
CA LEU A 749 14.96 -35.07 -26.31
C LEU A 749 15.84 -36.14 -25.64
N LEU A 750 17.03 -36.41 -26.19
CA LEU A 750 18.03 -37.26 -25.53
C LEU A 750 18.73 -36.51 -24.38
N ALA A 751 19.05 -35.22 -24.55
CA ALA A 751 19.60 -34.40 -23.46
C ALA A 751 18.63 -34.19 -22.28
N ASP A 752 17.31 -34.24 -22.51
CA ASP A 752 16.32 -34.20 -21.41
C ASP A 752 16.37 -35.45 -20.50
N SER A 753 16.97 -36.58 -20.92
CA SER A 753 17.24 -37.72 -20.00
C SER A 753 18.53 -37.55 -19.20
N GLU A 754 19.58 -37.00 -19.83
CA GLU A 754 20.84 -36.60 -19.17
C GLU A 754 20.58 -35.55 -18.08
N LYS A 755 19.71 -34.59 -18.34
CA LYS A 755 19.19 -33.64 -17.34
C LYS A 755 18.60 -34.33 -16.10
N GLY A 756 17.88 -35.44 -16.28
CA GLY A 756 17.31 -36.20 -15.16
C GLY A 756 18.41 -36.77 -14.26
N TYR A 757 19.43 -37.38 -14.87
CA TYR A 757 20.61 -37.88 -14.18
C TYR A 757 21.38 -36.77 -13.44
N LEU A 758 21.67 -35.64 -14.11
CA LEU A 758 22.37 -34.51 -13.49
C LEU A 758 21.58 -33.90 -12.32
N THR A 759 20.25 -33.84 -12.44
CA THR A 759 19.37 -33.38 -11.34
C THR A 759 19.51 -34.30 -10.12
N GLN A 760 19.42 -35.62 -10.31
CA GLN A 760 19.60 -36.61 -9.23
C GLN A 760 21.01 -36.55 -8.62
N LEU A 761 22.05 -36.42 -9.44
CA LEU A 761 23.45 -36.29 -9.02
C LEU A 761 23.66 -35.09 -8.09
N HIS A 762 23.17 -33.90 -8.48
CA HIS A 762 23.28 -32.72 -7.63
C HIS A 762 22.46 -32.83 -6.35
N GLN A 763 21.24 -33.37 -6.39
CA GLN A 763 20.45 -33.59 -5.17
C GLN A 763 21.16 -34.54 -4.20
N ASN A 764 21.76 -35.62 -4.70
CA ASN A 764 22.52 -36.55 -3.86
C ASN A 764 23.81 -35.90 -3.32
N ALA A 765 24.54 -35.11 -4.10
CA ALA A 765 25.65 -34.30 -3.60
C ALA A 765 25.20 -33.31 -2.49
N GLN A 766 24.05 -32.66 -2.66
CA GLN A 766 23.47 -31.76 -1.66
C GLN A 766 23.01 -32.48 -0.37
N ARG A 767 22.62 -33.76 -0.44
CA ARG A 767 22.33 -34.61 0.73
C ARG A 767 23.60 -34.94 1.53
N LEU A 768 24.75 -35.13 0.86
CA LEU A 768 26.03 -35.45 1.50
C LEU A 768 26.68 -34.23 2.22
N LEU A 769 26.34 -32.99 1.87
CA LEU A 769 26.92 -31.80 2.50
C LEU A 769 26.54 -31.67 3.99
N ARG A 770 27.53 -31.84 4.87
CA ARG A 770 27.38 -31.73 6.34
C ARG A 770 27.46 -30.27 6.79
N PRO A 771 26.70 -29.87 7.85
CA PRO A 771 26.78 -28.53 8.43
C PRO A 771 28.05 -28.40 9.32
N LEU A 772 29.18 -28.10 8.69
CA LEU A 772 30.47 -27.85 9.36
C LEU A 772 30.67 -26.36 9.64
N LYS A 773 31.44 -26.02 10.69
CA LYS A 773 31.87 -24.64 10.92
C LYS A 773 32.96 -24.26 9.91
N VAL A 774 32.95 -23.01 9.45
CA VAL A 774 33.93 -22.51 8.47
C VAL A 774 34.72 -21.35 9.06
N VAL A 775 36.03 -21.54 9.18
CA VAL A 775 36.98 -20.54 9.69
C VAL A 775 37.70 -19.90 8.51
N ASN A 776 37.69 -18.56 8.43
CA ASN A 776 38.47 -17.83 7.44
C ASN A 776 39.75 -17.27 8.09
N PRO A 777 40.94 -17.86 7.86
CA PRO A 777 42.18 -17.35 8.45
C PRO A 777 42.55 -15.97 7.88
N TYR A 778 42.21 -15.68 6.62
CA TYR A 778 42.48 -14.42 5.93
C TYR A 778 41.51 -13.28 6.30
N ALA A 779 40.49 -13.54 7.14
CA ALA A 779 39.45 -12.55 7.48
C ALA A 779 39.97 -11.25 8.13
N HIS A 780 41.19 -11.27 8.69
CA HIS A 780 41.84 -10.08 9.26
C HIS A 780 42.56 -9.22 8.20
N GLN A 781 42.74 -9.73 6.99
CA GLN A 781 43.39 -9.07 5.86
C GLN A 781 42.34 -8.46 4.92
N LEU A 782 41.19 -9.14 4.76
CA LEU A 782 40.09 -8.75 3.86
C LEU A 782 39.55 -7.35 4.14
N THR A 783 40.00 -6.39 3.34
CA THR A 783 39.45 -5.03 3.27
C THR A 783 38.07 -5.02 2.60
N PHE A 784 37.25 -4.03 2.98
CA PHE A 784 35.95 -3.76 2.38
C PHE A 784 35.61 -2.28 2.60
N LEU A 785 34.88 -1.66 1.67
CA LEU A 785 34.50 -0.24 1.74
C LEU A 785 33.81 0.11 3.06
N SER A 786 34.25 1.19 3.71
CA SER A 786 33.81 1.55 5.07
C SER A 786 32.77 2.68 5.11
N ASP A 787 32.57 3.33 3.97
CA ASP A 787 32.18 4.75 3.89
C ASP A 787 30.66 4.97 4.05
N LYS A 788 29.89 3.88 3.98
CA LYS A 788 28.44 3.87 4.08
C LYS A 788 28.00 2.83 5.11
N THR A 789 27.06 3.20 5.98
CA THR A 789 26.52 2.31 7.05
C THR A 789 25.99 0.98 6.51
N ARG A 790 25.47 0.98 5.28
CA ARG A 790 25.03 -0.19 4.53
C ARG A 790 26.13 -1.25 4.34
N MET A 791 27.38 -0.84 4.11
CA MET A 791 28.51 -1.75 3.83
C MET A 791 28.71 -2.78 4.95
N ARG A 792 28.32 -2.48 6.20
CA ARG A 792 28.33 -3.42 7.33
C ARG A 792 27.49 -4.69 7.07
N ARG A 793 26.40 -4.57 6.30
CA ARG A 793 25.56 -5.72 5.90
C ARG A 793 26.15 -6.43 4.69
N ASP A 794 26.60 -5.68 3.68
CA ASP A 794 27.11 -6.27 2.44
C ASP A 794 28.48 -6.96 2.62
N HIS A 795 29.34 -6.47 3.53
CA HIS A 795 30.55 -7.15 4.00
C HIS A 795 30.23 -8.51 4.65
N MET A 796 29.19 -8.59 5.49
CA MET A 796 28.76 -9.87 6.07
C MET A 796 28.24 -10.83 5.01
N LYS A 797 27.52 -10.36 3.97
CA LYS A 797 27.10 -11.22 2.84
C LYS A 797 28.32 -11.77 2.09
N TYR A 798 29.34 -10.95 1.86
CA TYR A 798 30.60 -11.35 1.24
C TYR A 798 31.35 -12.41 2.07
N LEU A 799 31.46 -12.23 3.39
CA LEU A 799 32.04 -13.24 4.27
C LEU A 799 31.23 -14.56 4.27
N THR A 800 29.89 -14.50 4.32
CA THR A 800 29.04 -15.71 4.22
C THR A 800 29.14 -16.37 2.84
N LEU A 801 29.34 -15.62 1.76
CA LEU A 801 29.58 -16.18 0.42
C LEU A 801 30.88 -16.96 0.36
N ILE A 802 31.98 -16.43 0.93
CA ILE A 802 33.25 -17.17 1.10
C ILE A 802 33.01 -18.46 1.92
N GLN A 803 32.25 -18.38 3.01
CA GLN A 803 31.94 -19.57 3.83
C GLN A 803 31.12 -20.61 3.07
N ALA A 804 30.17 -20.20 2.22
CA ALA A 804 29.37 -21.10 1.40
C ALA A 804 30.21 -21.80 0.31
N ILE A 805 31.19 -21.10 -0.27
CA ILE A 805 32.14 -21.67 -1.23
C ILE A 805 33.02 -22.72 -0.55
N ALA A 806 33.62 -22.42 0.60
CA ALA A 806 34.43 -23.39 1.34
C ALA A 806 33.61 -24.60 1.82
N LEU A 807 32.34 -24.40 2.22
CA LEU A 807 31.44 -25.47 2.64
C LEU A 807 31.01 -26.40 1.50
N LEU A 808 30.87 -25.88 0.27
CA LEU A 808 30.67 -26.69 -0.93
C LEU A 808 31.88 -27.59 -1.20
N HIS A 809 33.09 -27.04 -1.06
CA HIS A 809 34.35 -27.78 -1.23
C HIS A 809 34.76 -28.60 0.02
N GLN A 810 33.87 -28.86 0.99
CA GLN A 810 34.24 -29.51 2.28
C GLN A 810 34.89 -30.90 2.14
N TYR A 811 34.64 -31.61 1.04
CA TYR A 811 35.26 -32.91 0.72
C TYR A 811 36.66 -32.79 0.07
N GLN A 812 37.12 -31.55 -0.15
CA GLN A 812 38.44 -31.18 -0.72
C GLN A 812 39.29 -30.40 0.30
N ARG A 813 38.94 -30.52 1.60
CA ARG A 813 39.56 -29.80 2.72
C ARG A 813 39.73 -30.78 3.90
N GLU A 814 40.74 -30.54 4.73
CA GLU A 814 40.89 -31.28 5.99
C GLU A 814 39.86 -30.80 7.01
N VAL A 815 39.08 -31.71 7.61
CA VAL A 815 38.16 -31.39 8.71
C VAL A 815 38.94 -31.40 10.03
N LYS A 816 39.38 -30.22 10.45
CA LYS A 816 40.12 -30.00 11.68
C LYS A 816 39.19 -30.03 12.89
N LYS A 817 39.73 -30.41 14.05
CA LYS A 817 38.98 -30.49 15.31
C LYS A 817 39.72 -29.74 16.41
N THR A 818 39.01 -28.86 17.11
CA THR A 818 39.53 -28.16 18.29
C THR A 818 38.65 -28.41 19.50
N THR A 819 39.21 -28.39 20.71
CA THR A 819 38.47 -28.60 21.95
C THR A 819 38.53 -27.35 22.82
N HIS A 820 37.39 -26.71 23.06
CA HIS A 820 37.29 -25.55 23.95
C HIS A 820 36.26 -25.82 25.05
N ARG A 821 36.66 -25.65 26.32
CA ARG A 821 35.80 -25.88 27.51
C ARG A 821 35.10 -27.26 27.53
N GLY A 822 35.71 -28.28 26.94
CA GLY A 822 35.17 -29.65 26.85
C GLY A 822 34.21 -29.89 25.68
N GLN A 823 33.89 -28.88 24.86
CA GLN A 823 33.19 -29.08 23.59
C GLN A 823 34.20 -29.27 22.45
N VAL A 824 33.98 -30.30 21.63
CA VAL A 824 34.73 -30.52 20.38
C VAL A 824 34.02 -29.79 19.25
N ILE A 825 34.76 -28.95 18.53
CA ILE A 825 34.26 -28.19 17.37
C ILE A 825 35.00 -28.70 16.13
N GLU A 826 34.25 -29.24 15.18
CA GLU A 826 34.75 -29.61 13.85
C GLU A 826 34.61 -28.43 12.89
N TYR A 827 35.67 -28.12 12.16
CA TYR A 827 35.70 -26.99 11.24
C TYR A 827 36.59 -27.26 10.01
N ILE A 828 36.34 -26.49 8.95
CA ILE A 828 37.19 -26.39 7.76
C ILE A 828 37.73 -24.97 7.62
N GLU A 829 38.84 -24.82 6.90
CA GLU A 829 39.48 -23.53 6.62
C GLU A 829 39.25 -23.10 5.17
N VAL A 830 39.03 -21.80 4.99
CA VAL A 830 38.92 -21.11 3.69
C VAL A 830 40.30 -21.01 3.02
N THR A 831 40.37 -21.23 1.70
CA THR A 831 41.57 -20.98 0.88
C THR A 831 41.51 -19.64 0.14
N GLN A 832 42.64 -19.23 -0.45
CA GLN A 832 42.69 -18.05 -1.32
C GLN A 832 41.83 -18.21 -2.58
N ASP A 833 41.67 -19.42 -3.12
CA ASP A 833 40.78 -19.69 -4.27
C ASP A 833 39.31 -19.44 -3.94
N ASP A 834 38.88 -19.83 -2.73
CA ASP A 834 37.52 -19.58 -2.22
C ASP A 834 37.23 -18.06 -2.18
N ILE A 835 38.24 -17.26 -1.83
CA ILE A 835 38.20 -15.79 -1.80
C ILE A 835 38.23 -15.20 -3.22
N ALA A 836 39.08 -15.71 -4.12
CA ALA A 836 39.15 -15.26 -5.51
C ALA A 836 37.83 -15.52 -6.27
N LEU A 837 37.17 -16.64 -6.00
CA LEU A 837 35.83 -16.92 -6.52
C LEU A 837 34.78 -15.99 -5.90
N ALA A 838 34.82 -15.77 -4.58
CA ALA A 838 33.92 -14.84 -3.90
C ALA A 838 34.07 -13.41 -4.42
N ASN A 839 35.29 -12.93 -4.68
CA ASN A 839 35.58 -11.62 -5.28
C ASN A 839 34.90 -11.49 -6.65
N ARG A 840 35.04 -12.51 -7.52
CA ARG A 840 34.44 -12.50 -8.87
C ARG A 840 32.91 -12.38 -8.82
N LEU A 841 32.27 -13.18 -7.97
CA LEU A 841 30.81 -13.16 -7.79
C LEU A 841 30.32 -11.87 -7.10
N ALA A 842 31.08 -11.36 -6.11
CA ALA A 842 30.74 -10.13 -5.40
C ALA A 842 30.79 -8.90 -6.32
N HIS A 843 31.77 -8.81 -7.22
CA HIS A 843 31.83 -7.74 -8.22
C HIS A 843 30.56 -7.70 -9.08
N GLU A 844 30.16 -8.83 -9.66
CA GLU A 844 28.99 -8.87 -10.53
C GLU A 844 27.64 -8.69 -9.80
N VAL A 845 27.52 -9.16 -8.55
CA VAL A 845 26.26 -9.15 -7.79
C VAL A 845 26.16 -7.97 -6.80
N LEU A 846 27.13 -7.83 -5.89
CA LEU A 846 27.13 -6.72 -4.92
C LEU A 846 27.48 -5.39 -5.60
N GLY A 847 28.41 -5.38 -6.56
CA GLY A 847 28.78 -4.18 -7.32
C GLY A 847 27.58 -3.50 -7.97
N ARG A 848 26.73 -4.25 -8.69
CA ARG A 848 25.46 -3.72 -9.28
C ARG A 848 24.46 -3.18 -8.26
N THR A 849 24.58 -3.58 -6.99
CA THR A 849 23.68 -3.14 -5.91
C THR A 849 24.29 -2.00 -5.07
N LEU A 850 25.59 -1.72 -5.23
CA LEU A 850 26.36 -0.70 -4.50
C LEU A 850 26.81 0.47 -5.39
N ASP A 851 26.79 0.29 -6.71
CA ASP A 851 26.81 1.36 -7.71
C ASP A 851 25.66 2.35 -7.43
N GLU A 852 26.01 3.60 -7.11
CA GLU A 852 25.02 4.66 -6.90
C GLU A 852 24.34 5.10 -8.19
N MET A 853 24.87 4.69 -9.34
CA MET A 853 24.38 5.08 -10.65
C MET A 853 23.45 4.00 -11.23
N PRO A 854 22.11 4.22 -11.29
CA PRO A 854 21.21 3.26 -11.92
C PRO A 854 21.63 2.94 -13.35
N PRO A 855 21.49 1.70 -13.86
CA PRO A 855 22.01 1.30 -15.18
C PRO A 855 21.55 2.19 -16.36
N GLN A 856 20.35 2.78 -16.28
CA GLN A 856 19.86 3.74 -17.26
C GLN A 856 20.56 5.11 -17.15
N THR A 857 20.91 5.55 -15.94
CA THR A 857 21.75 6.74 -15.71
C THR A 857 23.17 6.52 -16.24
N ARG A 858 23.77 5.35 -15.96
CA ARG A 858 25.11 4.94 -16.45
C ARG A 858 25.14 4.86 -17.99
N LYS A 859 24.10 4.29 -18.60
CA LYS A 859 23.92 4.32 -20.06
C LYS A 859 23.80 5.74 -20.62
N LEU A 860 23.12 6.65 -19.93
CA LEU A 860 23.03 8.05 -20.36
C LEU A 860 24.37 8.78 -20.23
N LEU A 861 25.16 8.50 -19.19
CA LEU A 861 26.50 9.07 -19.02
C LEU A 861 27.42 8.72 -20.20
N LEU A 862 27.48 7.44 -20.57
CA LEU A 862 28.25 6.97 -21.74
C LEU A 862 27.80 7.66 -23.04
N LEU A 863 26.49 7.77 -23.27
CA LEU A 863 25.94 8.48 -24.44
C LEU A 863 26.21 10.00 -24.40
N ILE A 864 26.34 10.61 -23.22
CA ILE A 864 26.77 12.01 -23.07
C ILE A 864 28.27 12.13 -23.37
N GLN A 865 29.11 11.20 -22.92
CA GLN A 865 30.55 11.16 -23.23
C GLN A 865 30.79 11.02 -24.74
N GLU A 866 30.09 10.11 -25.42
CA GLU A 866 30.10 9.99 -26.89
C GLU A 866 29.72 11.32 -27.58
N MET A 867 28.62 11.95 -27.13
CA MET A 867 28.16 13.23 -27.67
C MET A 867 29.18 14.35 -27.44
N VAL A 868 29.75 14.43 -26.24
CA VAL A 868 30.74 15.44 -25.83
C VAL A 868 32.03 15.27 -26.64
N ASN A 869 32.55 14.05 -26.79
CA ASN A 869 33.74 13.77 -27.58
C ASN A 869 33.53 14.14 -29.06
N ALA A 870 32.36 13.81 -29.64
CA ALA A 870 32.01 14.23 -31.00
C ALA A 870 31.90 15.76 -31.14
N GLN A 871 31.34 16.45 -30.14
CA GLN A 871 31.24 17.92 -30.13
C GLN A 871 32.60 18.61 -29.93
N ALA A 872 33.46 18.09 -29.05
CA ALA A 872 34.83 18.54 -28.84
C ALA A 872 35.66 18.45 -30.12
N GLN A 873 35.57 17.32 -30.83
CA GLN A 873 36.28 17.11 -32.10
C GLN A 873 35.81 18.08 -33.21
N ILE A 874 34.52 18.45 -33.23
CA ILE A 874 33.95 19.44 -34.15
C ILE A 874 34.32 20.89 -33.77
N GLN A 875 34.45 21.17 -32.47
CA GLN A 875 34.74 22.52 -31.94
C GLN A 875 36.25 22.79 -31.77
N HIS A 876 37.10 21.78 -31.93
CA HIS A 876 38.55 21.80 -31.69
C HIS A 876 38.93 22.25 -30.26
N CYS A 877 38.14 21.83 -29.27
CA CYS A 877 38.36 22.07 -27.84
C CYS A 877 38.50 20.75 -27.08
N GLN A 878 38.79 20.81 -25.77
CA GLN A 878 38.83 19.63 -24.90
C GLN A 878 37.41 19.19 -24.47
N PRO A 879 37.19 17.90 -24.15
CA PRO A 879 35.87 17.39 -23.73
C PRO A 879 35.21 18.15 -22.56
N ASN A 880 35.99 18.57 -21.58
CA ASN A 880 35.52 19.36 -20.43
C ASN A 880 35.15 20.81 -20.79
N GLU A 881 35.68 21.37 -21.88
CA GLU A 881 35.33 22.71 -22.35
C GLU A 881 33.94 22.76 -23.04
N VAL A 882 33.40 21.60 -23.43
CA VAL A 882 32.13 21.49 -24.17
C VAL A 882 30.92 21.85 -23.29
N ARG A 883 30.19 22.89 -23.69
CA ARG A 883 28.94 23.32 -23.05
C ARG A 883 27.73 22.84 -23.85
N PHE A 884 26.97 21.92 -23.27
CA PHE A 884 25.80 21.30 -23.89
C PHE A 884 24.53 21.50 -23.06
N THR A 885 23.36 21.21 -23.62
CA THR A 885 22.06 21.39 -22.96
C THR A 885 21.23 20.11 -23.06
N ARG A 886 20.18 19.96 -22.23
CA ARG A 886 19.27 18.79 -22.36
C ARG A 886 18.60 18.69 -23.73
N ARG A 887 18.54 19.78 -24.51
CA ARG A 887 18.05 19.74 -25.90
C ARG A 887 19.01 19.00 -26.82
N ASP A 888 20.31 19.11 -26.57
CA ASP A 888 21.36 18.57 -27.43
C ASP A 888 21.58 17.09 -27.10
N ILE A 889 21.58 16.75 -25.80
CA ILE A 889 21.48 15.35 -25.33
C ILE A 889 20.24 14.68 -25.94
N ARG A 890 19.09 15.38 -25.99
CA ARG A 890 17.87 14.87 -26.65
C ARG A 890 18.01 14.70 -28.16
N ALA A 891 18.73 15.60 -28.83
CA ALA A 891 18.97 15.48 -30.26
C ALA A 891 19.85 14.26 -30.59
N PHE A 892 20.87 13.99 -29.78
CA PHE A 892 21.79 12.86 -29.93
C PHE A 892 21.16 11.51 -29.50
N THR A 893 20.58 11.45 -28.30
CA THR A 893 20.10 10.18 -27.70
C THR A 893 18.66 9.81 -28.05
N HIS A 894 17.84 10.79 -28.46
CA HIS A 894 16.38 10.69 -28.64
C HIS A 894 15.57 10.38 -27.36
N TRP A 895 16.16 10.49 -26.16
CA TRP A 895 15.46 10.28 -24.88
C TRP A 895 14.42 11.37 -24.60
N SER A 896 13.35 11.06 -23.87
CA SER A 896 12.32 12.07 -23.54
C SER A 896 12.85 13.15 -22.58
N ASP A 897 12.29 14.36 -22.66
CA ASP A 897 12.72 15.49 -21.81
C ASP A 897 12.56 15.19 -20.31
N SER A 898 11.53 14.42 -19.94
CA SER A 898 11.29 13.97 -18.57
C SER A 898 12.35 12.97 -18.08
N GLN A 899 12.77 12.01 -18.93
CA GLN A 899 13.87 11.12 -18.59
C GLN A 899 15.17 11.91 -18.44
N LEU A 900 15.51 12.75 -19.42
CA LEU A 900 16.73 13.56 -19.40
C LEU A 900 16.75 14.51 -18.20
N LYS A 901 15.63 15.12 -17.81
CA LYS A 901 15.56 15.93 -16.59
C LYS A 901 15.96 15.11 -15.36
N ASN A 902 15.37 13.93 -15.17
CA ASN A 902 15.59 13.12 -13.98
C ASN A 902 17.00 12.50 -13.94
N HIS A 903 17.51 12.01 -15.06
CA HIS A 903 18.84 11.39 -15.10
C HIS A 903 19.98 12.41 -15.13
N CYS A 904 19.83 13.57 -15.81
CA CYS A 904 20.83 14.64 -15.73
C CYS A 904 20.84 15.29 -14.34
N GLN A 905 19.70 15.37 -13.64
CA GLN A 905 19.67 15.82 -12.24
C GLN A 905 20.51 14.88 -11.36
N ARG A 906 20.31 13.56 -11.46
CA ARG A 906 21.12 12.58 -10.72
C ARG A 906 22.61 12.65 -11.06
N LEU A 907 22.97 12.80 -12.32
CA LEU A 907 24.37 12.97 -12.73
C LEU A 907 25.00 14.28 -12.20
N THR A 908 24.20 15.33 -11.95
CA THR A 908 24.66 16.55 -11.26
C THR A 908 24.73 16.36 -9.74
N GLU A 909 23.79 15.64 -9.13
CA GLU A 909 23.81 15.28 -7.70
C GLU A 909 24.97 14.34 -7.34
N MET A 910 25.46 13.56 -8.31
CA MET A 910 26.63 12.69 -8.22
C MET A 910 27.92 13.34 -8.77
N GLU A 911 27.91 14.64 -9.08
CA GLU A 911 29.06 15.43 -9.58
C GLU A 911 29.69 15.01 -10.93
N TYR A 912 29.10 14.06 -11.67
CA TYR A 912 29.50 13.73 -13.06
C TYR A 912 29.18 14.86 -14.07
N LEU A 913 28.19 15.72 -13.77
CA LEU A 913 27.77 16.85 -14.61
C LEU A 913 27.68 18.17 -13.84
N LEU A 914 28.49 19.17 -14.20
CA LEU A 914 28.39 20.51 -13.62
C LEU A 914 27.27 21.34 -14.28
N LEU A 915 26.45 22.00 -13.47
CA LEU A 915 25.27 22.75 -13.92
C LEU A 915 25.54 24.27 -13.92
N HIS A 916 25.39 24.90 -15.08
CA HIS A 916 25.68 26.32 -15.29
C HIS A 916 24.41 27.15 -15.56
N GLY A 917 24.19 28.13 -14.68
CA GLY A 917 23.06 29.06 -14.72
C GLY A 917 21.79 28.52 -14.05
N GLY A 918 20.92 29.42 -13.56
CA GLY A 918 19.62 29.00 -13.02
C GLY A 918 18.77 30.07 -12.31
N SER A 919 19.37 31.13 -11.77
CA SER A 919 18.68 32.03 -10.81
C SER A 919 17.50 32.86 -11.36
N ARG A 920 17.47 33.16 -12.68
CA ARG A 920 16.43 34.02 -13.30
C ARG A 920 16.01 33.59 -14.71
N GLY A 921 15.70 32.30 -14.90
CA GLY A 921 15.04 31.82 -16.13
C GLY A 921 15.92 31.73 -17.38
N HIS A 922 17.25 31.73 -17.21
CA HIS A 922 18.20 31.45 -18.29
C HIS A 922 18.23 29.95 -18.62
N LEU A 923 18.74 29.63 -19.81
CA LEU A 923 18.85 28.25 -20.29
C LEU A 923 19.92 27.48 -19.50
N LEU A 924 19.58 26.28 -19.03
CA LEU A 924 20.50 25.42 -18.27
C LEU A 924 21.54 24.79 -19.21
N HIS A 925 22.81 25.05 -18.93
CA HIS A 925 23.95 24.42 -19.60
C HIS A 925 24.61 23.41 -18.67
N TYR A 926 25.22 22.40 -19.26
CA TYR A 926 25.90 21.30 -18.61
C TYR A 926 27.34 21.20 -19.15
N GLU A 927 28.22 20.68 -18.31
CA GLU A 927 29.63 20.35 -18.57
C GLU A 927 29.86 18.94 -18.02
N LEU A 928 30.66 18.14 -18.73
CA LEU A 928 31.01 16.79 -18.32
C LEU A 928 32.29 16.84 -17.48
N LEU A 929 32.21 16.41 -16.22
CA LEU A 929 33.36 16.35 -15.30
C LEU A 929 34.06 14.99 -15.29
N TRP A 930 33.51 14.00 -16.01
CA TRP A 930 34.01 12.63 -16.05
C TRP A 930 34.84 12.37 -17.32
N ASP A 931 36.02 11.81 -17.12
CA ASP A 931 37.03 11.53 -18.16
C ASP A 931 36.74 10.22 -18.94
N GLY A 932 36.45 9.14 -18.22
CA GLY A 932 36.12 7.84 -18.79
C GLY A 932 36.79 6.62 -18.14
N GLU A 933 37.52 6.76 -17.03
CA GLU A 933 38.37 5.65 -16.51
C GLU A 933 37.59 4.46 -15.91
N ASP A 934 36.27 4.59 -15.70
CA ASP A 934 35.42 3.50 -15.17
C ASP A 934 34.98 2.54 -16.29
N ASN A 935 35.64 1.37 -16.34
CA ASN A 935 35.75 0.48 -17.51
C ASN A 935 34.50 -0.39 -17.80
N GLY A 936 33.30 0.14 -17.52
CA GLY A 936 31.99 -0.46 -17.80
C GLY A 936 31.58 -1.66 -16.93
N ALA A 937 32.53 -2.33 -16.28
CA ALA A 937 32.28 -3.35 -15.26
C ALA A 937 31.93 -2.71 -13.91
N ALA A 938 31.09 -3.39 -13.10
CA ALA A 938 30.82 -2.96 -11.74
C ALA A 938 32.00 -3.31 -10.81
N HIS A 939 33.06 -2.50 -10.83
CA HIS A 939 34.21 -2.68 -9.98
C HIS A 939 33.92 -2.26 -8.52
N LEU A 940 34.43 -3.00 -7.54
CA LEU A 940 34.24 -2.70 -6.11
C LEU A 940 35.61 -2.46 -5.48
N CYS A 941 36.06 -1.22 -5.57
CA CYS A 941 37.37 -0.77 -5.10
C CYS A 941 37.62 -1.23 -3.65
N GLY A 942 38.80 -1.79 -3.38
CA GLY A 942 39.20 -2.18 -2.03
C GLY A 942 38.77 -3.58 -1.57
N LEU A 943 38.25 -4.45 -2.44
CA LEU A 943 38.41 -5.89 -2.23
C LEU A 943 39.88 -6.27 -2.45
N LEU A 944 40.39 -7.18 -1.61
CA LEU A 944 41.79 -7.59 -1.63
C LEU A 944 42.07 -8.43 -2.89
N ASP A 945 42.95 -7.95 -3.77
CA ASP A 945 43.36 -8.70 -4.94
C ASP A 945 44.43 -9.74 -4.55
N VAL A 946 44.11 -11.02 -4.77
CA VAL A 946 44.90 -12.15 -4.26
C VAL A 946 46.33 -12.16 -4.82
N GLY A 947 46.55 -11.54 -5.99
CA GLY A 947 47.87 -11.41 -6.62
C GLY A 947 48.85 -10.43 -5.96
N GLU A 948 48.39 -9.52 -5.08
CA GLU A 948 49.30 -8.61 -4.36
C GLU A 948 49.83 -9.20 -3.05
N ALA A 949 49.10 -10.16 -2.47
CA ALA A 949 49.39 -10.77 -1.16
C ALA A 949 50.74 -11.50 -1.09
N ASP A 950 51.26 -11.99 -2.22
CA ASP A 950 52.57 -12.66 -2.29
C ASP A 950 53.78 -11.69 -2.19
N SER A 951 53.55 -10.37 -2.20
CA SER A 951 54.64 -9.37 -2.28
C SER A 951 55.14 -8.81 -0.94
N GLU A 952 54.29 -8.74 0.10
CA GLU A 952 54.62 -8.04 1.37
C GLU A 952 55.14 -8.94 2.50
N THR A 953 55.75 -10.09 2.19
CA THR A 953 56.43 -10.95 3.18
C THR A 953 57.97 -10.85 3.18
N ALA A 954 58.51 -9.70 2.75
CA ALA A 954 59.93 -9.34 2.88
C ALA A 954 60.09 -7.98 3.60
N GLY A 955 60.31 -8.01 4.91
CA GLY A 955 60.23 -6.81 5.75
C GLY A 955 61.44 -5.87 5.72
N SER A 956 61.19 -4.58 5.93
CA SER A 956 62.16 -3.60 6.40
C SER A 956 61.47 -2.51 7.24
N GLU A 957 61.87 -2.35 8.49
CA GLU A 957 61.46 -1.17 9.28
C GLU A 957 62.07 0.11 8.68
N ARG A 958 61.27 1.18 8.57
CA ARG A 958 61.78 2.57 8.63
C ARG A 958 60.67 3.58 8.93
N LYS A 959 60.99 4.50 9.83
CA LYS A 959 60.21 5.73 10.06
C LYS A 959 60.59 6.80 9.03
N SER A 960 59.65 7.67 8.68
CA SER A 960 59.94 8.97 8.09
C SER A 960 58.83 9.97 8.39
N ASP A 961 59.18 11.10 8.99
CA ASP A 961 58.28 12.20 9.33
C ASP A 961 57.91 13.05 8.08
N PRO A 962 56.77 13.78 8.08
CA PRO A 962 56.33 14.55 6.92
C PRO A 962 56.78 16.03 6.95
N GLU A 963 57.92 16.35 6.33
CA GLU A 963 58.25 17.74 5.93
C GLU A 963 58.55 17.90 4.43
N GLY A 964 57.55 18.45 3.73
CA GLY A 964 57.68 19.52 2.74
C GLY A 964 58.73 19.45 1.62
N HIS A 965 58.24 19.30 0.37
CA HIS A 965 58.80 20.03 -0.77
C HIS A 965 57.70 20.82 -1.51
N LYS A 966 58.02 22.08 -1.85
CA LYS A 966 57.11 23.02 -2.56
C LYS A 966 57.62 23.29 -3.98
N SER A 967 56.70 23.30 -4.94
CA SER A 967 56.86 23.91 -6.27
C SER A 967 55.49 24.47 -6.72
N SER A 968 55.16 25.72 -6.44
CA SER A 968 55.48 26.92 -7.26
C SER A 968 54.52 27.18 -8.44
N PRO A 969 53.43 27.96 -8.24
CA PRO A 969 52.59 28.48 -9.31
C PRO A 969 52.94 29.92 -9.69
N SER A 970 53.09 30.24 -10.98
CA SER A 970 53.24 31.59 -11.55
C SER A 970 53.16 31.55 -13.09
N PRO A 971 52.86 32.67 -13.80
CA PRO A 971 52.46 33.99 -13.30
C PRO A 971 51.06 34.44 -13.78
N GLY A 972 50.44 35.37 -13.03
CA GLY A 972 49.28 36.14 -13.49
C GLY A 972 49.61 37.64 -13.54
N GLN A 973 49.33 38.29 -14.67
CA GLN A 973 49.38 39.73 -14.93
C GLN A 973 48.28 40.03 -15.98
N VAL A 974 47.56 41.16 -16.01
CA VAL A 974 47.84 42.52 -15.54
C VAL A 974 46.62 43.15 -14.83
N TRP A 975 46.84 44.10 -13.91
CA TRP A 975 45.85 45.05 -13.33
C TRP A 975 46.11 46.48 -13.88
N PRO A 976 45.11 47.36 -13.97
CA PRO A 976 44.98 48.43 -12.94
C PRO A 976 43.51 48.80 -12.57
N GLU A 977 43.17 48.94 -11.28
CA GLU A 977 42.97 50.21 -10.50
C GLU A 977 41.60 50.92 -10.73
N SER A 978 41.01 51.70 -9.81
CA SER A 978 41.38 52.23 -8.47
C SER A 978 40.13 52.27 -7.54
N GLY A 979 40.19 52.49 -6.22
CA GLY A 979 41.31 52.67 -5.27
C GLY A 979 40.80 53.05 -3.85
N GLU A 980 41.72 53.12 -2.87
CA GLU A 980 41.62 53.80 -1.53
C GLU A 980 40.58 53.26 -0.50
N GLU A 981 40.82 53.20 0.83
CA GLU A 981 42.01 53.51 1.65
C GLU A 981 42.13 52.63 2.94
N LYS A 982 43.10 52.92 3.83
CA LYS A 982 43.53 52.17 5.06
C LYS A 982 43.12 52.91 6.36
N PRO A 983 43.52 52.56 7.62
CA PRO A 983 44.41 51.48 8.15
C PRO A 983 43.78 50.56 9.24
N ALA A 984 44.26 49.31 9.46
CA ALA A 984 45.17 48.81 10.55
C ALA A 984 44.60 48.82 12.00
N SER A 985 45.00 47.93 12.95
CA SER A 985 46.23 47.10 13.05
C SER A 985 46.09 45.88 14.00
N ALA A 986 46.97 44.85 13.83
CA ALA A 986 47.75 44.10 14.87
C ALA A 986 47.06 43.42 16.10
N GLN A 987 47.55 42.31 16.71
CA GLN A 987 48.43 41.19 16.28
C GLN A 987 48.34 40.00 17.29
N THR A 988 48.94 38.87 16.89
CA THR A 988 49.36 37.63 17.61
C THR A 988 49.79 37.74 19.11
N ALA A 989 49.92 36.68 19.95
CA ALA A 989 50.35 35.30 19.69
C ALA A 989 50.14 34.28 20.86
N GLN A 990 50.52 33.00 20.60
CA GLN A 990 51.05 31.96 21.54
C GLN A 990 50.10 31.14 22.47
N GLY A 991 50.41 29.84 22.58
CA GLY A 991 49.93 28.84 23.57
C GLY A 991 51.07 28.43 24.53
N PRO A 992 51.41 27.14 24.78
CA PRO A 992 50.78 25.85 24.40
C PRO A 992 50.77 24.81 25.57
N VAL A 993 50.81 23.48 25.27
CA VAL A 993 50.92 22.31 26.20
C VAL A 993 49.62 22.05 27.01
N GLY A 994 49.15 20.83 27.36
CA GLY A 994 49.60 19.41 27.30
C GLY A 994 49.15 18.71 28.62
N ALA A 995 48.98 17.38 28.76
CA ALA A 995 49.23 16.24 27.87
C ALA A 995 48.32 15.01 28.25
N GLN A 996 48.77 13.80 27.93
CA GLN A 996 48.13 12.46 28.06
C GLN A 996 47.56 12.10 29.44
N VAL A 997 46.62 11.12 29.50
CA VAL A 997 46.80 9.75 30.04
C VAL A 997 45.48 8.93 29.92
N ARG A 998 45.55 7.59 30.07
CA ARG A 998 44.45 6.61 29.96
C ARG A 998 43.79 6.28 31.32
N ALA A 999 42.64 5.60 31.23
CA ALA A 999 42.22 4.44 32.04
C ALA A 999 41.19 4.62 33.20
N ASP A 1000 40.27 3.66 33.20
CA ASP A 1000 39.56 2.95 34.28
C ASP A 1000 38.52 3.62 35.20
N GLU A 1001 37.27 3.14 35.00
CA GLU A 1001 36.30 2.62 35.98
C GLU A 1001 35.64 3.46 37.11
N ASN A 1002 34.34 3.18 37.29
CA ASN A 1002 33.55 3.12 38.53
C ASN A 1002 33.24 4.40 39.37
N ALA A 1003 32.09 5.00 39.03
CA ALA A 1003 30.90 5.09 39.89
C ALA A 1003 30.68 6.24 40.92
N VAL A 1004 29.37 6.52 41.14
CA VAL A 1004 28.71 6.90 42.43
C VAL A 1004 28.68 8.38 42.93
N ILE A 1005 27.48 8.99 42.80
CA ILE A 1005 26.68 9.73 43.83
C ILE A 1005 26.87 11.26 44.15
N LYS A 1006 25.75 12.00 43.95
CA LYS A 1006 25.14 13.15 44.67
C LYS A 1006 25.66 14.62 44.65
N GLU A 1007 24.68 15.52 44.39
CA GLU A 1007 24.30 16.77 45.12
C GLU A 1007 25.28 17.94 45.38
N ASN A 1008 24.96 19.17 44.93
CA ASN A 1008 24.23 20.23 45.70
C ASN A 1008 24.55 21.71 45.29
N ASN A 1009 23.48 22.48 45.03
CA ASN A 1009 23.21 23.91 45.37
C ASN A 1009 24.29 25.03 45.40
N HIS A 1010 23.97 26.14 44.71
CA HIS A 1010 23.78 27.51 45.28
C HIS A 1010 22.95 28.33 44.24
N ARG A 1011 21.85 29.07 44.49
CA ARG A 1011 21.31 29.98 45.54
C ARG A 1011 21.70 31.46 45.40
N ASP A 1012 20.68 32.31 45.19
CA ASP A 1012 20.39 33.63 45.83
C ASP A 1012 19.20 34.32 45.10
N ALA A 1013 18.34 35.18 45.67
CA ALA A 1013 18.10 35.63 47.06
C ALA A 1013 16.60 36.07 47.27
N LEU A 1014 16.25 36.58 48.46
CA LEU A 1014 14.89 36.90 48.98
C LEU A 1014 14.72 38.42 49.29
N PRO A 1015 13.52 39.02 49.55
CA PRO A 1015 12.73 38.80 50.79
C PRO A 1015 11.16 38.94 50.73
N VAL A 1016 10.54 38.76 51.91
CA VAL A 1016 9.09 38.74 52.28
C VAL A 1016 8.70 40.05 53.06
N PRO A 1017 7.57 40.25 53.82
CA PRO A 1017 6.46 39.38 54.31
C PRO A 1017 5.03 40.01 54.06
N ASP A 1018 3.88 39.69 54.71
CA ASP A 1018 3.48 38.72 55.75
C ASP A 1018 1.95 38.37 55.73
N ARG A 1019 1.59 37.28 56.44
CA ARG A 1019 0.38 36.99 57.27
C ARG A 1019 -1.12 37.14 56.85
N ASP A 1020 -1.80 36.01 57.08
CA ASP A 1020 -2.99 35.77 57.94
C ASP A 1020 -4.47 35.77 57.43
N LYS A 1021 -5.09 34.59 57.67
CA LYS A 1021 -6.43 34.31 58.24
C LYS A 1021 -7.71 34.22 57.37
N THR A 1022 -8.25 33.00 57.41
CA THR A 1022 -9.64 32.50 57.23
C THR A 1022 -10.60 32.99 58.35
N PRO A 1023 -11.93 32.67 58.43
CA PRO A 1023 -12.72 31.67 57.65
C PRO A 1023 -14.21 32.03 57.28
N ALA A 1024 -14.88 31.07 56.60
CA ALA A 1024 -16.29 30.61 56.75
C ALA A 1024 -17.51 31.31 56.09
N ALA A 1025 -18.42 30.45 55.57
CA ALA A 1025 -19.88 30.55 55.30
C ALA A 1025 -20.42 31.61 54.29
N VAL A 1026 -21.24 31.30 53.25
CA VAL A 1026 -22.54 30.55 53.14
C VAL A 1026 -23.73 31.35 53.74
N PRO A 1027 -24.92 31.51 53.11
CA PRO A 1027 -25.55 30.79 51.96
C PRO A 1027 -26.25 31.64 50.84
N THR A 1028 -26.94 30.96 49.91
CA THR A 1028 -28.11 31.41 49.06
C THR A 1028 -27.91 32.57 48.05
N GLY A 1029 -28.72 32.72 46.98
CA GLY A 1029 -29.84 31.91 46.46
C GLY A 1029 -30.77 32.72 45.52
N HIS A 1030 -31.61 32.04 44.71
CA HIS A 1030 -32.42 32.58 43.59
C HIS A 1030 -31.60 32.99 42.32
N GLU A 1031 -32.00 32.70 41.08
CA GLU A 1031 -33.29 32.85 40.35
C GLU A 1031 -33.67 34.31 40.04
N SER A 1032 -34.21 34.67 38.86
CA SER A 1032 -34.39 33.96 37.58
C SER A 1032 -34.77 34.97 36.47
N LYS A 1033 -34.78 34.54 35.19
CA LYS A 1033 -35.53 35.17 34.06
C LYS A 1033 -35.08 36.58 33.63
N SER A 1034 -35.43 37.11 32.45
CA SER A 1034 -35.72 36.52 31.12
C SER A 1034 -35.68 37.64 30.04
N ASP A 1035 -35.85 37.25 28.77
CA ASP A 1035 -36.48 38.01 27.67
C ASP A 1035 -35.73 39.05 26.79
N LEU A 1036 -35.69 38.69 25.50
CA LEU A 1036 -36.11 39.44 24.30
C LEU A 1036 -35.27 40.58 23.67
N ASN A 1037 -34.68 40.20 22.52
CA ASN A 1037 -34.83 40.77 21.16
C ASN A 1037 -34.63 42.28 20.82
N GLU A 1038 -33.83 42.41 19.75
CA GLU A 1038 -33.98 43.34 18.59
C GLU A 1038 -33.39 44.77 18.63
N HIS A 1039 -33.03 45.24 17.42
CA HIS A 1039 -32.21 46.42 17.09
C HIS A 1039 -33.13 47.60 16.62
N PRO A 1040 -32.65 48.69 15.95
CA PRO A 1040 -31.29 49.24 15.71
C PRO A 1040 -31.13 50.77 15.90
N SER A 1041 -29.88 51.28 15.94
CA SER A 1041 -29.40 52.64 15.54
C SER A 1041 -28.03 52.95 16.21
N ALA A 1042 -27.30 54.06 15.96
CA ALA A 1042 -26.87 54.76 14.73
C ALA A 1042 -25.84 55.87 15.11
N SER A 1043 -25.06 56.41 14.14
CA SER A 1043 -24.16 57.60 14.30
C SER A 1043 -22.91 57.41 15.20
N SER A 1044 -21.89 58.29 15.28
CA SER A 1044 -21.18 59.15 14.28
C SER A 1044 -19.92 59.82 14.89
N LEU A 1045 -19.10 60.52 14.08
CA LEU A 1045 -17.96 61.42 14.43
C LEU A 1045 -16.65 60.73 14.93
N GLY A 1046 -15.43 61.26 14.68
CA GLY A 1046 -15.04 62.40 13.82
C GLY A 1046 -13.51 62.57 13.61
N GLN A 1047 -13.13 63.28 12.53
CA GLN A 1047 -12.25 64.49 12.45
C GLN A 1047 -10.84 64.51 13.14
N VAL A 1048 -9.71 65.08 12.63
CA VAL A 1048 -9.43 66.45 12.08
C VAL A 1048 -8.08 66.57 11.27
N ARG A 1049 -8.08 67.19 10.06
CA ARG A 1049 -7.02 67.98 9.30
C ARG A 1049 -5.57 67.45 9.01
N ALA A 1050 -4.75 67.99 8.06
CA ALA A 1050 -4.94 68.69 6.74
C ALA A 1050 -3.60 69.09 6.00
N LYS A 1051 -3.72 69.51 4.71
CA LYS A 1051 -2.75 70.19 3.79
C LYS A 1051 -1.75 69.29 3.01
N SER A 1052 -1.32 69.52 1.74
CA SER A 1052 -1.76 70.31 0.52
C SER A 1052 -0.66 70.12 -0.58
N GLY A 1053 -0.79 70.20 -1.92
CA GLY A 1053 -1.80 70.57 -2.97
C GLY A 1053 -1.24 70.10 -4.36
N VAL A 1054 -1.34 70.74 -5.55
CA VAL A 1054 -2.08 71.89 -6.11
C VAL A 1054 -1.93 71.97 -7.67
N LYS A 1055 -2.94 72.47 -8.45
CA LYS A 1055 -2.94 72.86 -9.91
C LYS A 1055 -2.70 71.75 -10.99
N LYS A 1056 -3.22 71.77 -12.24
CA LYS A 1056 -4.01 72.66 -13.19
C LYS A 1056 -4.58 71.73 -14.33
N SER A 1057 -5.42 72.05 -15.35
CA SER A 1057 -6.54 73.01 -15.61
C SER A 1057 -7.10 72.92 -17.08
N LEU A 1058 -8.42 73.20 -17.31
CA LEU A 1058 -9.08 73.67 -18.58
C LEU A 1058 -9.27 72.65 -19.77
N SER A 1059 -10.17 72.78 -20.77
CA SER A 1059 -11.48 73.49 -20.99
C SER A 1059 -12.04 73.27 -22.43
N GLY A 1060 -13.36 73.43 -22.72
CA GLY A 1060 -13.87 73.67 -24.11
C GLY A 1060 -15.33 73.27 -24.41
N GLN A 1061 -16.02 73.99 -25.33
CA GLN A 1061 -17.46 73.86 -25.70
C GLN A 1061 -17.70 73.49 -27.20
N ALA A 1062 -18.98 73.45 -27.61
CA ALA A 1062 -19.54 73.54 -28.99
C ALA A 1062 -19.46 72.29 -29.91
N GLU A 1063 -20.28 72.11 -30.97
CA GLU A 1063 -21.74 72.37 -31.19
C GLU A 1063 -22.21 71.62 -32.47
N HIS A 1064 -23.51 71.66 -32.82
CA HIS A 1064 -24.18 71.04 -33.99
C HIS A 1064 -24.22 69.48 -34.03
N GLY A 1065 -25.12 68.79 -34.76
CA GLY A 1065 -26.33 69.22 -35.50
C GLY A 1065 -26.75 68.20 -36.59
N PHE A 1066 -28.07 67.99 -36.80
CA PHE A 1066 -28.73 67.03 -37.73
C PHE A 1066 -28.54 65.51 -37.41
N SER A 1067 -29.49 64.58 -37.61
CA SER A 1067 -30.98 64.56 -37.76
C SER A 1067 -31.45 63.08 -37.65
N VAL A 1068 -32.35 62.62 -36.75
CA VAL A 1068 -33.84 62.66 -36.78
C VAL A 1068 -34.47 61.88 -37.97
N PRO A 1069 -35.57 61.07 -37.85
CA PRO A 1069 -36.45 60.65 -36.73
C PRO A 1069 -36.34 59.12 -36.40
N GLN A 1070 -37.08 58.39 -35.52
CA GLN A 1070 -38.33 58.52 -34.72
C GLN A 1070 -39.64 57.90 -35.30
N VAL A 1071 -40.40 57.18 -34.45
CA VAL A 1071 -41.84 56.73 -34.54
C VAL A 1071 -42.21 55.48 -35.40
N GLY A 1072 -43.14 54.66 -34.87
CA GLY A 1072 -43.83 53.49 -35.51
C GLY A 1072 -43.76 52.22 -34.63
N VAL A 1073 -44.77 51.64 -33.96
CA VAL A 1073 -46.25 51.42 -34.13
C VAL A 1073 -46.59 50.14 -34.91
N THR A 1074 -47.59 49.37 -34.42
CA THR A 1074 -48.14 48.07 -34.93
C THR A 1074 -47.14 46.89 -34.93
N GLU A 1075 -47.44 45.69 -34.44
CA GLU A 1075 -48.53 44.72 -34.68
C GLU A 1075 -48.36 43.83 -35.93
N ASP A 1076 -48.62 42.53 -35.70
CA ASP A 1076 -49.01 41.44 -36.60
C ASP A 1076 -48.21 41.00 -37.87
N THR A 1077 -47.57 39.84 -37.70
CA THR A 1077 -47.64 38.59 -38.51
C THR A 1077 -47.55 38.51 -40.06
N VAL A 1078 -46.98 37.36 -40.50
CA VAL A 1078 -47.54 36.44 -41.54
C VAL A 1078 -47.02 36.47 -43.03
N ILE A 1079 -46.24 35.42 -43.36
CA ILE A 1079 -46.48 34.41 -44.46
C ILE A 1079 -45.72 34.43 -45.83
N LYS A 1080 -45.37 33.19 -46.29
CA LYS A 1080 -45.01 32.69 -47.66
C LYS A 1080 -43.75 33.26 -48.35
N GLY A 1081 -42.90 32.50 -49.07
CA GLY A 1081 -42.81 31.05 -49.32
C GLY A 1081 -43.34 30.54 -50.68
N LYS A 1082 -42.56 29.73 -51.43
CA LYS A 1082 -43.01 28.93 -52.62
C LYS A 1082 -41.95 27.91 -53.15
N LYS A 1083 -42.36 26.63 -53.24
CA LYS A 1083 -42.43 25.73 -54.43
C LYS A 1083 -41.13 25.33 -55.21
N LYS A 1084 -41.06 24.23 -56.00
CA LYS A 1084 -42.11 23.45 -56.71
C LYS A 1084 -41.67 21.99 -57.12
N THR A 1085 -42.55 20.97 -56.93
CA THR A 1085 -42.84 19.74 -57.77
C THR A 1085 -41.74 18.78 -58.31
N ARG A 1086 -41.95 17.47 -58.60
CA ARG A 1086 -42.86 16.32 -58.23
C ARG A 1086 -42.25 15.04 -58.95
N PRO A 1087 -42.90 14.00 -59.57
CA PRO A 1087 -44.27 13.40 -59.56
C PRO A 1087 -44.35 11.84 -59.33
N LEU A 1088 -45.58 11.29 -59.15
CA LEU A 1088 -46.10 9.91 -59.47
C LEU A 1088 -45.42 8.64 -58.85
N SER A 1089 -46.10 7.51 -58.56
CA SER A 1089 -47.53 7.07 -58.63
C SER A 1089 -47.84 5.91 -57.63
N ALA A 1090 -49.12 5.49 -57.46
CA ALA A 1090 -49.63 4.50 -56.45
C ALA A 1090 -50.24 3.21 -57.10
N PRO A 1091 -50.85 2.20 -56.41
CA PRO A 1091 -52.04 2.27 -55.51
C PRO A 1091 -52.07 1.32 -54.25
N ALA A 1092 -53.25 1.06 -53.63
CA ALA A 1092 -53.55 0.23 -52.42
C ALA A 1092 -54.58 -0.92 -52.76
N PRO A 1093 -55.35 -1.66 -51.86
CA PRO A 1093 -55.97 -1.33 -50.53
C PRO A 1093 -56.19 -2.51 -49.49
N GLN A 1094 -57.13 -2.36 -48.52
CA GLN A 1094 -57.88 -3.40 -47.70
C GLN A 1094 -57.13 -4.21 -46.59
N SER A 1095 -57.73 -4.77 -45.50
CA SER A 1095 -59.03 -4.62 -44.77
C SER A 1095 -58.97 -5.20 -43.31
N GLN A 1096 -60.06 -5.11 -42.50
CA GLN A 1096 -60.27 -5.71 -41.13
C GLN A 1096 -60.67 -7.22 -41.19
N PRO A 1097 -60.99 -8.02 -40.12
CA PRO A 1097 -61.19 -7.73 -38.66
C PRO A 1097 -60.72 -8.79 -37.59
N GLU A 1098 -60.95 -8.47 -36.30
CA GLU A 1098 -61.39 -9.26 -35.10
C GLU A 1098 -60.97 -10.72 -34.70
N VAL A 1099 -61.28 -11.04 -33.42
CA VAL A 1099 -61.31 -12.35 -32.68
C VAL A 1099 -59.93 -12.94 -32.28
N ASN A 1100 -59.45 -13.03 -31.03
CA ASN A 1100 -59.96 -13.25 -29.64
C ASN A 1100 -59.97 -14.73 -29.17
N HIS A 1101 -59.03 -15.11 -28.28
CA HIS A 1101 -59.28 -16.07 -27.17
C HIS A 1101 -58.11 -16.17 -26.15
N GLY A 1102 -58.36 -15.79 -24.89
CA GLY A 1102 -58.18 -16.66 -23.70
C GLY A 1102 -56.79 -17.01 -23.13
N LYS A 1103 -56.49 -16.40 -21.97
CA LYS A 1103 -55.61 -16.84 -20.84
C LYS A 1103 -54.08 -16.79 -20.98
N PRO A 1104 -53.35 -16.59 -19.85
CA PRO A 1104 -53.70 -15.90 -18.60
C PRO A 1104 -53.08 -14.51 -18.52
#